data_AF-A0A0H1R075-F1
#
_entry.id   AF-A0A0H1R075-F1
#
_cell.length_a   1.000
_cell.length_b   1.000
_cell.length_c   1.000
_cell.angle_alpha   90.00
_cell.angle_beta   90.00
_cell.angle_gamma   90.00
#
_symmetry.space_group_name_H-M   'P 1'
#
loop_
_entity.id
_entity.type
_entity.pdbx_description
1 polymer ?
#
loop_
_entity_poly.entity_id
_entity_poly.type
_entity_poly.pdbx_seq_one_letter_code
_entity_poly.pdbx_strand_id
1 'polypeptide(L)'
;MPERMLTESEGYRLLESCGIPVPPHHLAASAGDARVAAGRIGYPVVMKVISPEIVHKSDVGGVITGIESPDGAEEAFRTIMQNAAARAPEATVIGIIVEREMPAGLEVLIGGKTDPSFGKVITFGLGGKLVELLEDVSIRVLPVTDAEIRAMIREIEGYRLIRGYRGEPPKDEEALVRVIAAMAQAFIEDPRIREFDLNPVIVYENGVSVVDARIIVGDTAGGAAARLRVRAPPDIFYPESIAVIGASASPNKVGYSVLRNLLSFPGNLYPVNPSRSELFGRKTYPTVLDIPGPVDWAVVAVPARIVPEVMEECGKKGVRLAVIVTAGFREIGGEGAVLEEEVTAIAKRHSIRIIGPNCLGIMMPHMGINATFDPVSPRAGDVAFISQSGAIITTVVDWSLPEEFGFSTVISVGNQADLGFEHFLRFAERDEKTRSVTLYVEEIQDGRGFMQIVGEVAGRKPVVAVKSGSSRKGKAAASSHTGSLAGSYEVYVAAFRQAGVIPARSLRDAFNLAELLASEGYPKGRRAIAVTSAGGFAVLASDYAEAYGVDMVDLPDDVLRELNAFLPPFWNHSNPMDILGDADATRFAALFDVLIRHQDFWDIAFVIAVPTTLVDPAHVANEIVRFSRNTEKMVVGCMLGGDSIRSGLRILRGSRIPNFEELEDAFKAVGGILEVRAVRQE
;
A
#
# COMPACT_ATOMS: atom_id res chain seq x y z
N MET A 1 14.85 27.44 15.11
CA MET A 1 14.49 26.73 16.34
C MET A 1 14.78 25.25 16.19
N PRO A 2 15.72 24.71 17.00
CA PRO A 2 15.87 23.26 17.15
C PRO A 2 14.55 22.64 17.63
N GLU A 3 14.34 21.36 17.34
CA GLU A 3 13.16 20.64 17.82
C GLU A 3 13.07 20.73 19.35
N ARG A 4 11.91 21.15 19.86
CA ARG A 4 11.61 21.17 21.29
C ARG A 4 10.26 20.52 21.56
N MET A 5 10.17 19.83 22.68
CA MET A 5 8.89 19.39 23.23
C MET A 5 8.19 20.56 23.93
N LEU A 6 6.90 20.74 23.67
CA LEU A 6 6.06 21.66 24.44
C LEU A 6 5.90 21.11 25.87
N THR A 7 5.91 22.01 26.85
CA THR A 7 5.49 21.66 28.21
C THR A 7 4.01 21.26 28.21
N GLU A 8 3.57 20.45 29.16
CA GLU A 8 2.16 20.01 29.28
C GLU A 8 1.19 21.21 29.30
N SER A 9 1.54 22.29 30.01
CA SER A 9 0.76 23.54 30.01
C SER A 9 0.76 24.30 28.67
N GLU A 10 1.84 24.24 27.87
CA GLU A 10 1.82 24.75 26.49
C GLU A 10 0.95 23.87 25.59
N GLY A 11 1.03 22.54 25.77
CA GLY A 11 0.23 21.56 25.03
C GLY A 11 -1.27 21.73 25.28
N TYR A 12 -1.69 21.82 26.54
CA TYR A 12 -3.10 22.06 26.88
C TYR A 12 -3.63 23.37 26.33
N ARG A 13 -2.85 24.47 26.39
CA ARG A 13 -3.25 25.74 25.77
C ARG A 13 -3.45 25.62 24.26
N LEU A 14 -2.62 24.83 23.57
CA LEU A 14 -2.81 24.54 22.15
C LEU A 14 -4.12 23.77 21.93
N LEU A 15 -4.34 22.69 22.69
CA LEU A 15 -5.56 21.86 22.59
C LEU A 15 -6.83 22.68 22.87
N GLU A 16 -6.84 23.49 23.92
CA GLU A 16 -7.96 24.38 24.27
C GLU A 16 -8.23 25.40 23.16
N SER A 17 -7.19 25.96 22.53
CA SER A 17 -7.35 26.88 21.40
C SER A 17 -7.98 26.21 20.16
N CYS A 18 -7.88 24.88 20.07
CA CYS A 18 -8.53 24.07 19.04
C CYS A 18 -9.94 23.59 19.47
N GLY A 19 -10.39 23.92 20.68
CA GLY A 19 -11.65 23.42 21.24
C GLY A 19 -11.59 21.95 21.70
N ILE A 20 -10.39 21.40 21.89
CA ILE A 20 -10.19 20.03 22.37
C ILE A 20 -10.27 20.02 23.90
N PRO A 21 -11.16 19.24 24.52
CA PRO A 21 -11.30 19.21 25.98
C PRO A 21 -10.08 18.60 26.67
N VAL A 22 -9.58 19.30 27.69
CA VAL A 22 -8.51 18.85 28.59
C VAL A 22 -9.01 18.91 30.04
N PRO A 23 -8.38 18.21 31.00
CA PRO A 23 -8.70 18.34 32.41
C PRO A 23 -8.62 19.81 32.85
N PRO A 24 -9.56 20.28 33.71
CA PRO A 24 -9.40 21.54 34.40
C PRO A 24 -8.06 21.56 35.14
N HIS A 25 -7.22 22.54 34.83
CA HIS A 25 -5.84 22.58 35.30
C HIS A 25 -5.37 23.99 35.67
N HIS A 26 -4.26 24.06 36.40
CA HIS A 26 -3.59 25.30 36.80
C HIS A 26 -2.10 25.04 37.05
N LEU A 27 -1.23 25.89 36.52
CA LEU A 27 0.21 25.83 36.79
C LEU A 27 0.52 26.55 38.11
N ALA A 28 0.79 25.78 39.17
CA ALA A 28 1.10 26.30 40.48
C ALA A 28 2.60 26.59 40.65
N ALA A 29 2.91 27.80 41.15
CA ALA A 29 4.29 28.22 41.43
C ALA A 29 4.71 28.00 42.91
N SER A 30 3.77 27.66 43.79
CA SER A 30 4.02 27.42 45.21
C SER A 30 3.03 26.43 45.83
N ALA A 31 3.36 25.86 46.99
CA ALA A 31 2.45 24.95 47.71
C ALA A 31 1.11 25.61 48.05
N GLY A 32 1.10 26.89 48.46
CA GLY A 32 -0.12 27.62 48.77
C GLY A 32 -0.98 27.87 47.53
N ASP A 33 -0.36 28.16 46.39
CA ASP A 33 -1.04 28.29 45.10
C ASP A 33 -1.64 26.94 44.65
N ALA A 34 -0.88 25.85 44.80
CA ALA A 34 -1.33 24.50 44.48
C ALA A 34 -2.56 24.08 45.30
N ARG A 35 -2.60 24.45 46.60
CA ARG A 35 -3.77 24.25 47.46
C ARG A 35 -5.00 24.99 46.98
N VAL A 36 -4.87 26.29 46.69
CA VAL A 36 -5.99 27.12 46.23
C VAL A 36 -6.50 26.62 44.88
N ALA A 37 -5.58 26.29 43.97
CA ALA A 37 -5.90 25.70 42.68
C ALA A 37 -6.64 24.38 42.80
N ALA A 38 -6.15 23.45 43.63
CA ALA A 38 -6.80 22.15 43.87
C ALA A 38 -8.22 22.31 44.43
N GLY A 39 -8.42 23.24 45.37
CA GLY A 39 -9.76 23.54 45.92
C GLY A 39 -10.72 24.12 44.88
N ARG A 40 -10.22 24.93 43.93
CA ARG A 40 -11.02 25.50 42.83
C ARG A 40 -11.34 24.47 41.75
N ILE A 41 -10.40 23.61 41.40
CA ILE A 41 -10.55 22.53 40.40
C ILE A 41 -11.46 21.42 40.91
N GLY A 42 -11.36 21.10 42.22
CA GLY A 42 -12.13 20.06 42.89
C GLY A 42 -11.40 18.72 42.91
N TYR A 43 -11.62 17.93 43.97
CA TYR A 43 -10.94 16.65 44.27
C TYR A 43 -11.62 15.39 43.71
N PRO A 44 -10.88 14.32 43.37
CA PRO A 44 -9.42 14.22 43.47
C PRO A 44 -8.68 15.00 42.37
N VAL A 45 -7.44 15.40 42.67
CA VAL A 45 -6.53 16.06 41.73
C VAL A 45 -5.24 15.26 41.55
N VAL A 46 -4.59 15.46 40.42
CA VAL A 46 -3.24 14.99 40.11
C VAL A 46 -2.30 16.18 40.09
N MET A 47 -1.08 15.99 40.57
CA MET A 47 0.00 16.98 40.48
C MET A 47 1.19 16.41 39.73
N LYS A 48 1.68 17.13 38.73
CA LYS A 48 2.82 16.73 37.90
C LYS A 48 3.86 17.85 37.80
N VAL A 49 5.14 17.50 37.85
CA VAL A 49 6.24 18.45 37.62
C VAL A 49 6.26 18.93 36.17
N ILE A 50 6.47 20.23 35.97
CA ILE A 50 6.68 20.84 34.65
C ILE A 50 8.14 21.29 34.54
N SER A 51 8.90 20.61 33.70
CA SER A 51 10.29 20.94 33.37
C SER A 51 10.61 20.48 31.94
N PRO A 52 11.31 21.29 31.13
CA PRO A 52 11.77 20.88 29.79
C PRO A 52 12.73 19.68 29.81
N GLU A 53 13.51 19.52 30.89
CA GLU A 53 14.54 18.48 31.01
C GLU A 53 14.02 17.17 31.63
N ILE A 54 12.87 17.20 32.30
CA ILE A 54 12.25 16.02 32.95
C ILE A 54 11.16 15.45 32.04
N VAL A 55 11.56 14.60 31.08
CA VAL A 55 10.61 13.94 30.16
C VAL A 55 9.85 12.80 30.84
N HIS A 56 10.54 11.94 31.60
CA HIS A 56 9.92 10.83 32.34
C HIS A 56 9.62 11.23 33.79
N LYS A 57 8.53 12.00 33.98
CA LYS A 57 8.13 12.60 35.27
C LYS A 57 7.99 11.56 36.40
N SER A 58 7.48 10.37 36.11
CA SER A 58 7.28 9.31 37.11
C SER A 58 8.60 8.78 37.69
N ASP A 59 9.66 8.69 36.90
CA ASP A 59 10.96 8.14 37.32
C ASP A 59 11.62 9.01 38.38
N VAL A 60 11.43 10.33 38.26
CA VAL A 60 11.89 11.29 39.26
C VAL A 60 10.92 11.43 40.42
N GLY A 61 9.83 10.66 40.50
CA GLY A 61 8.79 10.84 41.52
C GLY A 61 8.07 12.18 41.40
N GLY A 62 7.97 12.70 40.17
CA GLY A 62 7.39 14.00 39.84
C GLY A 62 5.90 13.95 39.51
N VAL A 63 5.19 12.85 39.83
CA VAL A 63 3.75 12.69 39.64
C VAL A 63 3.15 12.13 40.93
N ILE A 64 2.11 12.77 41.45
CA ILE A 64 1.31 12.28 42.58
C ILE A 64 -0.18 12.36 42.19
N THR A 65 -0.87 11.22 42.27
CA THR A 65 -2.31 11.06 41.99
C THR A 65 -3.09 10.84 43.30
N GLY A 66 -4.43 10.83 43.25
CA GLY A 66 -5.27 10.51 44.39
C GLY A 66 -5.23 11.56 45.50
N ILE A 67 -4.95 12.83 45.16
CA ILE A 67 -4.91 13.91 46.14
C ILE A 67 -6.34 14.33 46.41
N GLU A 68 -6.85 14.09 47.61
CA GLU A 68 -8.27 14.30 47.98
C GLU A 68 -8.52 15.50 48.91
N SER A 69 -7.48 16.22 49.32
CA SER A 69 -7.61 17.30 50.31
C SER A 69 -6.67 18.49 50.08
N PRO A 70 -6.99 19.68 50.63
CA PRO A 70 -6.14 20.87 50.58
C PRO A 70 -4.75 20.66 51.18
N ASP A 71 -4.67 19.96 52.31
CA ASP A 71 -3.40 19.69 52.97
C ASP A 71 -2.57 18.66 52.19
N GLY A 72 -3.22 17.64 51.61
CA GLY A 72 -2.58 16.70 50.69
C GLY A 72 -2.01 17.36 49.45
N ALA A 73 -2.68 18.40 48.93
CA ALA A 73 -2.21 19.20 47.79
C ALA A 73 -0.93 20.01 48.12
N GLU A 74 -0.86 20.63 49.30
CA GLU A 74 0.37 21.31 49.73
C GLU A 74 1.53 20.33 49.89
N GLU A 75 1.26 19.15 50.47
CA GLU A 75 2.29 18.15 50.73
C GLU A 75 2.81 17.49 49.45
N ALA A 76 1.90 17.18 48.52
CA ALA A 76 2.25 16.68 47.19
C ALA A 76 3.16 17.66 46.46
N PHE A 77 2.85 18.97 46.49
CA PHE A 77 3.70 19.99 45.89
C PHE A 77 5.13 19.96 46.46
N ARG A 78 5.26 19.95 47.79
CA ARG A 78 6.58 19.92 48.45
C ARG A 78 7.34 18.65 48.10
N THR A 79 6.67 17.50 48.08
CA THR A 79 7.27 16.19 47.77
C THR A 79 7.77 16.15 46.34
N ILE A 80 6.98 16.60 45.36
CA ILE A 80 7.40 16.64 43.95
C ILE A 80 8.62 17.56 43.77
N MET A 81 8.62 18.76 44.36
CA MET A 81 9.76 19.68 44.28
C MET A 81 11.03 19.08 44.90
N GLN A 82 10.91 18.42 46.05
CA GLN A 82 12.04 17.74 46.71
C GLN A 82 12.57 16.59 45.85
N ASN A 83 11.69 15.77 45.29
CA ASN A 83 12.05 14.65 44.44
C ASN A 83 12.76 15.11 43.16
N ALA A 84 12.24 16.15 42.51
CA ALA A 84 12.84 16.74 41.31
C ALA A 84 14.24 17.29 41.61
N ALA A 85 14.41 18.05 42.70
CA ALA A 85 15.71 18.59 43.10
C ALA A 85 16.72 17.49 43.45
N ALA A 86 16.28 16.38 44.05
CA ALA A 86 17.15 15.28 44.45
C ALA A 86 17.58 14.39 43.27
N ARG A 87 16.68 14.14 42.32
CA ARG A 87 16.90 13.16 41.23
C ARG A 87 17.27 13.82 39.90
N ALA A 88 16.99 15.10 39.73
CA ALA A 88 17.30 15.89 38.54
C ALA A 88 17.79 17.31 38.94
N PRO A 89 18.94 17.44 39.62
CA PRO A 89 19.41 18.71 40.19
C PRO A 89 19.72 19.79 39.16
N GLU A 90 20.05 19.38 37.92
CA GLU A 90 20.35 20.29 36.81
C GLU A 90 19.11 20.71 36.00
N ALA A 91 17.93 20.16 36.33
CA ALA A 91 16.69 20.44 35.59
C ALA A 91 16.05 21.75 36.03
N THR A 92 15.53 22.52 35.07
CA THR A 92 14.79 23.75 35.38
C THR A 92 13.32 23.40 35.62
N VAL A 93 12.88 23.48 36.87
CA VAL A 93 11.47 23.29 37.22
C VAL A 93 10.71 24.61 37.08
N ILE A 94 9.76 24.64 36.14
CA ILE A 94 8.91 25.81 35.88
C ILE A 94 7.80 25.93 36.94
N GLY A 95 7.30 24.79 37.43
CA GLY A 95 6.25 24.70 38.43
C GLY A 95 5.64 23.30 38.49
N ILE A 96 4.49 23.19 39.13
CA ILE A 96 3.71 21.95 39.21
C ILE A 96 2.34 22.22 38.61
N ILE A 97 1.95 21.44 37.60
CA ILE A 97 0.59 21.50 37.09
C ILE A 97 -0.31 20.73 38.06
N VAL A 98 -1.38 21.40 38.51
CA VAL A 98 -2.47 20.82 39.30
C VAL A 98 -3.63 20.63 38.36
N GLU A 99 -4.09 19.40 38.20
CA GLU A 99 -5.17 19.07 37.25
C GLU A 99 -6.18 18.13 37.89
N ARG A 100 -7.41 18.16 37.36
CA ARG A 100 -8.46 17.25 37.80
C ARG A 100 -8.07 15.80 37.48
N GLU A 101 -8.19 14.91 38.47
CA GLU A 101 -8.14 13.48 38.19
C GLU A 101 -9.44 13.07 37.50
N MET A 102 -9.31 12.72 36.21
CA MET A 102 -10.45 12.38 35.37
C MET A 102 -10.99 10.99 35.74
N PRO A 103 -12.32 10.78 35.73
CA PRO A 103 -12.90 9.47 36.00
C PRO A 103 -12.48 8.47 34.93
N ALA A 104 -12.45 7.19 35.32
CA ALA A 104 -12.17 6.09 34.41
C ALA A 104 -13.16 6.09 33.23
N GLY A 105 -12.66 5.76 32.04
CA GLY A 105 -13.43 5.63 30.82
C GLY A 105 -12.67 4.77 29.82
N LEU A 106 -13.10 4.77 28.55
CA LEU A 106 -12.38 4.05 27.51
C LEU A 106 -11.16 4.88 27.08
N GLU A 107 -9.96 4.34 27.25
CA GLU A 107 -8.73 5.00 26.81
C GLU A 107 -8.49 4.72 25.32
N VAL A 108 -8.23 5.79 24.57
CA VAL A 108 -7.80 5.76 23.16
C VAL A 108 -6.57 6.64 22.99
N LEU A 109 -5.83 6.44 21.90
CA LEU A 109 -4.70 7.28 21.52
C LEU A 109 -4.99 8.01 20.20
N ILE A 110 -4.52 9.25 20.10
CA ILE A 110 -4.54 10.03 18.86
C ILE A 110 -3.14 10.60 18.65
N GLY A 111 -2.43 10.10 17.65
CA GLY A 111 -1.08 10.56 17.32
C GLY A 111 -1.03 11.20 15.94
N GLY A 112 -0.02 12.02 15.70
CA GLY A 112 0.26 12.53 14.37
C GLY A 112 1.73 12.79 14.18
N LYS A 113 2.24 12.54 12.98
CA LYS A 113 3.65 12.74 12.63
C LYS A 113 3.80 13.21 11.20
N THR A 114 4.93 13.82 10.88
CA THR A 114 5.27 14.17 9.49
C THR A 114 6.09 13.04 8.87
N ASP A 115 5.47 12.23 8.02
CA ASP A 115 6.15 11.21 7.23
C ASP A 115 6.95 11.85 6.08
N PRO A 116 8.17 11.38 5.78
CA PRO A 116 9.01 11.95 4.73
C PRO A 116 8.42 11.87 3.32
N SER A 117 7.63 10.82 3.02
CA SER A 117 7.05 10.58 1.69
C SER A 117 5.66 11.20 1.57
N PHE A 118 4.79 11.00 2.56
CA PHE A 118 3.37 11.37 2.47
C PHE A 118 3.03 12.69 3.18
N GLY A 119 3.96 13.25 3.95
CA GLY A 119 3.74 14.44 4.77
C GLY A 119 3.00 14.12 6.06
N LYS A 120 2.13 15.02 6.51
CA LYS A 120 1.41 14.86 7.80
C LYS A 120 0.45 13.68 7.75
N VAL A 121 0.59 12.77 8.72
CA VAL A 121 -0.28 11.61 8.91
C VAL A 121 -0.85 11.62 10.32
N ILE A 122 -2.04 11.05 10.49
CA ILE A 122 -2.72 10.89 11.78
C ILE A 122 -2.94 9.41 12.06
N THR A 123 -2.84 9.03 13.33
CA THR A 123 -3.00 7.68 13.86
C THR A 123 -4.05 7.70 14.95
N PHE A 124 -4.92 6.70 14.97
CA PHE A 124 -5.94 6.49 15.99
C PHE A 124 -5.90 5.03 16.40
N GLY A 125 -6.00 4.76 17.70
CA GLY A 125 -6.04 3.40 18.20
C GLY A 125 -6.61 3.32 19.59
N LEU A 126 -6.83 2.10 20.07
CA LEU A 126 -7.12 1.89 21.49
C LEU A 126 -5.89 2.19 22.34
N GLY A 127 -6.12 2.83 23.49
CA GLY A 127 -5.11 3.18 24.47
C GLY A 127 -5.01 2.14 25.58
N GLY A 128 -4.01 2.33 26.44
CA GLY A 128 -3.75 1.46 27.58
C GLY A 128 -2.66 0.43 27.32
N LYS A 129 -1.89 0.11 28.36
CA LYS A 129 -0.61 -0.63 28.27
C LYS A 129 -0.68 -1.99 27.55
N LEU A 130 -1.78 -2.72 27.68
CA LEU A 130 -1.95 -4.03 27.04
C LEU A 130 -2.35 -3.92 25.57
N VAL A 131 -3.00 -2.82 25.17
CA VAL A 131 -3.49 -2.63 23.81
C VAL A 131 -2.44 -1.98 22.92
N GLU A 132 -1.57 -1.13 23.48
CA GLU A 132 -0.35 -0.65 22.78
C GLU A 132 0.55 -1.81 22.32
N LEU A 133 0.54 -2.94 23.04
CA LEU A 133 1.27 -4.15 22.63
C LEU A 133 0.61 -4.89 21.45
N LEU A 134 -0.70 -4.73 21.26
CA LEU A 134 -1.47 -5.38 20.20
C LEU A 134 -1.43 -4.60 18.88
N GLU A 135 -0.91 -3.36 18.89
CA GLU A 135 -0.81 -2.48 17.71
C GLU A 135 -2.15 -2.28 16.97
N ASP A 136 -3.29 -2.28 17.69
CA ASP A 136 -4.64 -2.04 17.14
C ASP A 136 -4.84 -0.56 16.80
N VAL A 137 -4.27 -0.16 15.67
CA VAL A 137 -4.25 1.22 15.19
C VAL A 137 -4.67 1.32 13.73
N SER A 138 -5.27 2.45 13.40
CA SER A 138 -5.58 2.90 12.05
C SER A 138 -4.80 4.18 11.74
N ILE A 139 -4.41 4.36 10.47
CA ILE A 139 -3.59 5.48 10.01
C ILE A 139 -4.24 6.12 8.79
N ARG A 140 -4.18 7.45 8.68
CA ARG A 140 -4.60 8.20 7.49
C ARG A 140 -3.59 9.28 7.11
N VAL A 141 -3.47 9.56 5.81
CA VAL A 141 -2.70 10.69 5.29
C VAL A 141 -3.60 11.92 5.26
N LEU A 142 -3.11 13.05 5.79
CA LEU A 142 -3.88 14.30 5.86
C LEU A 142 -3.83 15.10 4.53
N PRO A 143 -4.92 15.81 4.17
CA PRO A 143 -6.15 16.04 4.94
C PRO A 143 -7.12 14.84 4.94
N VAL A 144 -8.00 14.80 5.94
CA VAL A 144 -9.08 13.81 6.06
C VAL A 144 -10.42 14.50 6.32
N THR A 145 -11.50 13.87 5.88
CA THR A 145 -12.89 14.26 6.12
C THR A 145 -13.45 13.57 7.37
N ASP A 146 -14.57 14.08 7.90
CA ASP A 146 -15.26 13.43 9.02
C ASP A 146 -15.72 11.99 8.69
N ALA A 147 -16.00 11.69 7.41
CA ALA A 147 -16.33 10.33 6.97
C ALA A 147 -15.11 9.41 7.08
N GLU A 148 -13.94 9.86 6.59
CA GLU A 148 -12.68 9.12 6.72
C GLU A 148 -12.27 8.94 8.19
N ILE A 149 -12.53 9.93 9.06
CA ILE A 149 -12.29 9.81 10.51
C ILE A 149 -13.21 8.76 11.14
N ARG A 150 -14.51 8.72 10.79
CA ARG A 150 -15.41 7.67 11.28
C ARG A 150 -14.98 6.29 10.79
N ALA A 151 -14.59 6.16 9.52
CA ALA A 151 -14.06 4.90 8.98
C ALA A 151 -12.79 4.47 9.75
N MET A 152 -11.89 5.41 10.03
CA MET A 152 -10.68 5.19 10.83
C MET A 152 -11.01 4.69 12.25
N ILE A 153 -12.02 5.27 12.93
CA ILE A 153 -12.47 4.81 14.26
C ILE A 153 -13.09 3.40 14.21
N ARG A 154 -13.79 3.07 13.12
CA ARG A 154 -14.50 1.80 12.95
C ARG A 154 -13.60 0.66 12.48
N GLU A 155 -12.43 0.98 11.92
CA GLU A 155 -11.46 0.03 11.37
C GLU A 155 -10.76 -0.79 12.45
N ILE A 156 -10.56 -0.23 13.64
CA ILE A 156 -9.88 -0.92 14.73
C ILE A 156 -10.73 -2.07 15.30
N GLU A 157 -10.08 -3.17 15.71
CA GLU A 157 -10.78 -4.32 16.30
C GLU A 157 -11.52 -3.91 17.58
N GLY A 158 -10.92 -2.96 18.30
CA GLY A 158 -11.43 -2.29 19.49
C GLY A 158 -12.72 -1.51 19.33
N TYR A 159 -13.20 -1.24 18.10
CA TYR A 159 -14.41 -0.47 17.86
C TYR A 159 -15.65 -1.05 18.58
N ARG A 160 -15.64 -2.36 18.85
CA ARG A 160 -16.69 -3.04 19.65
C ARG A 160 -16.88 -2.41 21.04
N LEU A 161 -15.84 -1.86 21.64
CA LEU A 161 -15.90 -1.16 22.93
C LEU A 161 -16.49 0.25 22.80
N ILE A 162 -16.32 0.89 21.64
CA ILE A 162 -16.89 2.22 21.34
C ILE A 162 -18.40 2.10 21.07
N ARG A 163 -18.83 1.13 20.25
CA ARG A 163 -20.26 0.89 19.94
C ARG A 163 -21.07 0.26 21.09
N GLY A 164 -20.42 -0.11 22.19
CA GLY A 164 -21.01 -0.85 23.30
C GLY A 164 -20.89 -2.38 23.15
N TYR A 165 -20.50 -3.05 24.24
CA TYR A 165 -20.31 -4.50 24.30
C TYR A 165 -20.86 -5.07 25.61
N ARG A 166 -21.52 -6.25 25.54
CA ARG A 166 -22.04 -7.00 26.71
C ARG A 166 -22.85 -6.15 27.72
N GLY A 167 -23.69 -5.25 27.23
CA GLY A 167 -24.57 -4.43 28.07
C GLY A 167 -23.95 -3.10 28.51
N GLU A 168 -22.70 -2.81 28.15
CA GLU A 168 -22.16 -1.46 28.26
C GLU A 168 -22.76 -0.52 27.20
N PRO A 169 -23.14 0.71 27.58
CA PRO A 169 -23.63 1.71 26.64
C PRO A 169 -22.53 2.17 25.67
N PRO A 170 -22.90 2.61 24.45
CA PRO A 170 -21.95 3.18 23.50
C PRO A 170 -21.28 4.43 24.06
N LYS A 171 -20.05 4.69 23.60
CA LYS A 171 -19.29 5.91 23.89
C LYS A 171 -19.62 6.99 22.85
N ASP A 172 -19.30 8.24 23.15
CA ASP A 172 -19.56 9.40 22.29
C ASP A 172 -18.58 9.45 21.10
N GLU A 173 -18.87 8.65 20.07
CA GLU A 173 -18.10 8.60 18.81
C GLU A 173 -18.01 9.99 18.14
N GLU A 174 -19.06 10.80 18.20
CA GLU A 174 -19.05 12.12 17.55
C GLU A 174 -18.16 13.13 18.27
N ALA A 175 -18.04 13.06 19.61
CA ALA A 175 -17.04 13.83 20.34
C ALA A 175 -15.61 13.44 19.95
N LEU A 176 -15.37 12.15 19.74
CA LEU A 176 -14.08 11.65 19.29
C LEU A 176 -13.75 12.13 17.86
N VAL A 177 -14.72 12.06 16.93
CA VAL A 177 -14.59 12.61 15.56
C VAL A 177 -14.19 14.09 15.60
N ARG A 178 -14.87 14.90 16.44
CA ARG A 178 -14.55 16.33 16.60
C ARG A 178 -13.13 16.57 17.08
N VAL A 179 -12.63 15.80 18.04
CA VAL A 179 -11.25 15.95 18.54
C VAL A 179 -10.22 15.57 17.48
N ILE A 180 -10.42 14.44 16.78
CA ILE A 180 -9.51 14.02 15.70
C ILE A 180 -9.50 15.07 14.58
N ALA A 181 -10.67 15.57 14.17
CA ALA A 181 -10.78 16.60 13.13
C ALA A 181 -10.10 17.91 13.54
N ALA A 182 -10.34 18.40 14.77
CA ALA A 182 -9.73 19.61 15.28
C ALA A 182 -8.20 19.49 15.35
N MET A 183 -7.68 18.36 15.85
CA MET A 183 -6.24 18.14 15.94
C MET A 183 -5.61 17.94 14.55
N ALA A 184 -6.29 17.25 13.63
CA ALA A 184 -5.84 17.13 12.24
C ALA A 184 -5.72 18.50 11.57
N GLN A 185 -6.73 19.37 11.75
CA GLN A 185 -6.71 20.72 11.20
C GLN A 185 -5.58 21.56 11.79
N ALA A 186 -5.45 21.59 13.13
CA ALA A 186 -4.37 22.30 13.81
C ALA A 186 -2.99 21.78 13.37
N PHE A 187 -2.87 20.46 13.22
CA PHE A 187 -1.65 19.83 12.75
C PHE A 187 -1.36 20.26 11.31
N ILE A 188 -2.33 20.35 10.40
CA ILE A 188 -2.10 20.84 9.02
C ILE A 188 -1.66 22.29 9.02
N GLU A 189 -2.40 23.16 9.71
CA GLU A 189 -2.26 24.62 9.69
C GLU A 189 -0.96 25.11 10.33
N ASP A 190 -0.48 24.46 11.39
CA ASP A 190 0.78 24.81 12.02
C ASP A 190 1.94 23.97 11.45
N PRO A 191 2.80 24.52 10.57
CA PRO A 191 3.94 23.80 10.02
C PRO A 191 5.06 23.57 11.03
N ARG A 192 4.97 24.16 12.23
CA ARG A 192 5.94 23.97 13.30
C ARG A 192 5.70 22.67 14.05
N ILE A 193 4.46 22.21 14.15
CA ILE A 193 4.15 20.91 14.77
C ILE A 193 4.73 19.82 13.87
N ARG A 194 5.59 18.99 14.45
CA ARG A 194 6.29 17.89 13.76
C ARG A 194 5.65 16.55 14.08
N GLU A 195 5.32 16.40 15.35
CA GLU A 195 4.74 15.21 15.95
C GLU A 195 3.85 15.61 17.13
N PHE A 196 2.76 14.89 17.33
CA PHE A 196 1.98 14.94 18.55
C PHE A 196 1.51 13.54 18.93
N ASP A 197 1.30 13.34 20.22
CA ASP A 197 0.77 12.11 20.81
C ASP A 197 -0.17 12.49 21.96
N LEU A 198 -1.45 12.21 21.78
CA LEU A 198 -2.49 12.41 22.78
C LEU A 198 -2.81 11.04 23.37
N ASN A 199 -2.21 10.73 24.52
CA ASN A 199 -2.30 9.40 25.12
C ASN A 199 -2.19 9.46 26.66
N PRO A 200 -3.27 9.20 27.42
CA PRO A 200 -4.57 8.74 26.94
C PRO A 200 -5.53 9.90 26.61
N VAL A 201 -6.40 9.64 25.63
CA VAL A 201 -7.67 10.32 25.45
C VAL A 201 -8.76 9.45 26.07
N ILE A 202 -9.50 9.95 27.05
CA ILE A 202 -10.58 9.21 27.70
C ILE A 202 -11.89 9.52 27.00
N VAL A 203 -12.59 8.48 26.54
CA VAL A 203 -13.90 8.55 25.87
C VAL A 203 -14.98 8.07 26.83
N TYR A 204 -15.99 8.91 27.04
CA TYR A 204 -17.13 8.65 27.91
C TYR A 204 -18.40 8.37 27.09
N GLU A 205 -19.50 8.06 27.78
CA GLU A 205 -20.84 8.03 27.16
C GLU A 205 -21.24 9.39 26.58
N ASN A 206 -20.75 10.48 27.19
CA ASN A 206 -20.98 11.84 26.75
C ASN A 206 -19.67 12.63 26.86
N GLY A 207 -19.07 12.97 25.73
CA GLY A 207 -17.82 13.71 25.65
C GLY A 207 -16.54 12.90 25.77
N VAL A 208 -15.43 13.64 25.71
CA VAL A 208 -14.05 13.14 25.69
C VAL A 208 -13.15 14.08 26.49
N SER A 209 -12.02 13.59 26.97
CA SER A 209 -10.98 14.42 27.61
C SER A 209 -9.59 13.91 27.28
N VAL A 210 -8.70 14.80 26.82
CA VAL A 210 -7.28 14.49 26.57
C VAL A 210 -6.49 14.69 27.86
N VAL A 211 -6.05 13.59 28.48
CA VAL A 211 -5.43 13.63 29.82
C VAL A 211 -3.92 13.82 29.77
N ASP A 212 -3.26 13.42 28.69
CA ASP A 212 -1.86 13.71 28.48
C ASP A 212 -1.59 14.01 27.00
N ALA A 213 -0.66 14.92 26.77
CA ALA A 213 -0.36 15.44 25.44
C ALA A 213 1.14 15.72 25.31
N ARG A 214 1.79 15.00 24.41
CA ARG A 214 3.17 15.24 24.00
C ARG A 214 3.17 15.85 22.62
N ILE A 215 3.74 17.04 22.48
CA ILE A 215 3.78 17.76 21.20
C ILE A 215 5.20 18.25 20.94
N ILE A 216 5.74 17.89 19.79
CA ILE A 216 7.07 18.28 19.33
C ILE A 216 6.92 19.35 18.26
N VAL A 217 7.58 20.49 18.47
CA VAL A 217 7.63 21.60 17.51
C VAL A 217 9.06 21.85 17.05
N GLY A 218 9.25 22.25 15.80
CA GLY A 218 10.56 22.56 15.23
C GLY A 218 10.47 23.60 14.11
N ASP A 219 11.62 24.00 13.57
CA ASP A 219 11.65 24.87 12.39
C ASP A 219 10.89 24.26 11.22
N THR A 220 10.36 25.10 10.33
CA THR A 220 9.86 24.70 9.03
C THR A 220 11.01 24.24 8.14
N ALA A 221 11.61 23.07 8.40
CA ALA A 221 12.26 22.31 7.35
C ALA A 221 11.16 21.95 6.35
N GLY A 222 11.06 22.77 5.29
CA GLY A 222 10.15 22.57 4.19
C GLY A 222 10.49 21.26 3.51
N GLY A 223 9.68 20.24 3.75
CA GLY A 223 9.58 19.15 2.80
C GLY A 223 9.15 19.79 1.48
N ALA A 224 10.02 19.74 0.48
CA ALA A 224 9.68 20.23 -0.85
C ALA A 224 8.36 19.56 -1.24
N ALA A 225 7.29 20.34 -1.31
CA ALA A 225 6.03 19.87 -1.84
C ALA A 225 6.30 19.40 -3.28
N ALA A 226 6.10 18.09 -3.49
CA ALA A 226 5.61 17.44 -4.69
C ALA A 226 5.67 18.28 -5.98
N ARG A 227 6.50 17.85 -6.95
CA ARG A 227 6.50 18.37 -8.33
C ARG A 227 5.22 17.89 -9.05
N LEU A 228 4.08 18.47 -8.75
CA LEU A 228 2.87 18.24 -9.55
C LEU A 228 2.88 19.10 -10.82
N ARG A 229 3.60 18.62 -11.83
CA ARG A 229 3.29 18.83 -13.25
C ARG A 229 3.68 17.60 -14.06
N VAL A 230 2.89 16.53 -13.95
CA VAL A 230 3.07 15.35 -14.81
C VAL A 230 2.57 15.68 -16.22
N ARG A 231 3.50 16.09 -17.09
CA ARG A 231 3.32 16.15 -18.54
C ARG A 231 4.35 15.23 -19.18
N ALA A 232 4.12 13.92 -19.14
CA ALA A 232 4.68 13.00 -20.13
C ALA A 232 3.57 12.60 -21.10
N PRO A 233 3.68 12.93 -22.39
CA PRO A 233 2.78 12.40 -23.40
C PRO A 233 2.95 10.87 -23.47
N PRO A 234 1.89 10.05 -23.28
CA PRO A 234 2.03 8.59 -23.22
C PRO A 234 2.56 7.96 -24.52
N ASP A 235 2.53 8.67 -25.63
CA ASP A 235 3.13 8.28 -26.92
C ASP A 235 4.66 8.17 -26.87
N ILE A 236 5.34 8.77 -25.88
CA ILE A 236 6.79 8.58 -25.73
C ILE A 236 7.15 7.11 -25.44
N PHE A 237 6.19 6.30 -24.98
CA PHE A 237 6.40 4.90 -24.63
C PHE A 237 6.21 3.93 -25.81
N TYR A 238 5.82 4.41 -27.00
CA TYR A 238 5.63 3.58 -28.19
C TYR A 238 6.62 4.00 -29.30
N PRO A 239 7.83 3.40 -29.37
CA PRO A 239 8.86 3.80 -30.32
C PRO A 239 8.66 3.14 -31.69
N GLU A 240 9.03 3.85 -32.76
CA GLU A 240 9.26 3.28 -34.09
C GLU A 240 10.74 2.98 -34.34
N SER A 241 11.64 3.64 -33.60
CA SER A 241 13.08 3.40 -33.67
C SER A 241 13.79 3.41 -32.33
N ILE A 242 14.74 2.49 -32.16
CA ILE A 242 15.52 2.30 -30.93
C ILE A 242 17.02 2.26 -31.28
N ALA A 243 17.81 3.11 -30.62
CA ALA A 243 19.26 3.03 -30.63
C ALA A 243 19.77 2.32 -29.37
N VAL A 244 20.71 1.38 -29.53
CA VAL A 244 21.39 0.71 -28.40
C VAL A 244 22.81 1.25 -28.28
N ILE A 245 23.02 2.13 -27.31
CA ILE A 245 24.30 2.82 -27.07
C ILE A 245 25.15 2.00 -26.11
N GLY A 246 26.36 1.66 -26.54
CA GLY A 246 27.18 0.65 -25.86
C GLY A 246 26.91 -0.78 -26.35
N ALA A 247 26.34 -0.93 -27.55
CA ALA A 247 26.13 -2.21 -28.21
C ALA A 247 27.43 -3.03 -28.28
N SER A 248 27.34 -4.35 -28.10
CA SER A 248 28.51 -5.22 -27.96
C SER A 248 28.33 -6.58 -28.63
N ALA A 249 29.42 -7.17 -29.11
CA ALA A 249 29.49 -8.57 -29.55
C ALA A 249 29.84 -9.55 -28.41
N SER A 250 30.30 -9.04 -27.26
CA SER A 250 30.73 -9.86 -26.11
C SER A 250 29.53 -10.27 -25.26
N PRO A 251 29.25 -11.59 -25.10
CA PRO A 251 28.08 -12.08 -24.35
C PRO A 251 27.98 -11.62 -22.90
N ASN A 252 29.11 -11.29 -22.28
CA ASN A 252 29.16 -10.88 -20.86
C ASN A 252 28.89 -9.38 -20.64
N LYS A 253 28.59 -8.60 -21.69
CA LYS A 253 28.31 -7.17 -21.57
C LYS A 253 26.82 -6.91 -21.67
N VAL A 254 26.30 -6.01 -20.83
CA VAL A 254 24.90 -5.56 -20.83
C VAL A 254 24.41 -5.15 -22.22
N GLY A 255 25.20 -4.35 -22.96
CA GLY A 255 24.84 -3.92 -24.31
C GLY A 255 24.76 -5.04 -25.36
N TYR A 256 25.35 -6.22 -25.11
CA TYR A 256 25.09 -7.41 -25.93
C TYR A 256 23.70 -7.96 -25.66
N SER A 257 23.34 -8.15 -24.39
CA SER A 257 22.04 -8.70 -23.99
C SER A 257 20.89 -7.83 -24.50
N VAL A 258 20.97 -6.52 -24.28
CA VAL A 258 19.96 -5.56 -24.75
C VAL A 258 19.80 -5.62 -26.28
N LEU A 259 20.90 -5.58 -27.03
CA LEU A 259 20.84 -5.65 -28.49
C LEU A 259 20.24 -6.96 -28.98
N ARG A 260 20.65 -8.09 -28.42
CA ARG A 260 20.13 -9.42 -28.75
C ARG A 260 18.62 -9.49 -28.50
N ASN A 261 18.16 -9.00 -27.35
CA ASN A 261 16.75 -9.05 -26.95
C ASN A 261 15.87 -8.21 -27.88
N LEU A 262 16.38 -7.06 -28.35
CA LEU A 262 15.68 -6.18 -29.29
C LEU A 262 15.71 -6.66 -30.74
N LEU A 263 16.38 -7.76 -31.09
CA LEU A 263 16.38 -8.25 -32.48
C LEU A 263 14.97 -8.59 -33.02
N SER A 264 14.04 -8.89 -32.11
CA SER A 264 12.63 -9.17 -32.42
C SER A 264 11.75 -7.91 -32.57
N PHE A 265 12.28 -6.73 -32.22
CA PHE A 265 11.58 -5.46 -32.40
C PHE A 265 11.30 -5.21 -33.89
N PRO A 266 10.03 -4.98 -34.29
CA PRO A 266 9.68 -4.82 -35.70
C PRO A 266 10.11 -3.48 -36.31
N GLY A 267 10.44 -2.49 -35.47
CA GLY A 267 10.87 -1.17 -35.91
C GLY A 267 12.35 -1.07 -36.25
N ASN A 268 12.85 0.16 -36.37
CA ASN A 268 14.24 0.42 -36.72
C ASN A 268 15.16 0.24 -35.50
N LEU A 269 16.09 -0.71 -35.57
CA LEU A 269 17.06 -0.98 -34.51
C LEU A 269 18.47 -0.55 -34.94
N TYR A 270 19.06 0.40 -34.20
CA TYR A 270 20.36 0.99 -34.49
C TYR A 270 21.39 0.67 -33.38
N PRO A 271 22.31 -0.28 -33.58
CA PRO A 271 23.39 -0.49 -32.62
C PRO A 271 24.47 0.61 -32.77
N VAL A 272 24.86 1.21 -31.65
CA VAL A 272 25.89 2.26 -31.59
C VAL A 272 27.14 1.72 -30.91
N ASN A 273 28.24 1.66 -31.66
CA ASN A 273 29.55 1.19 -31.23
C ASN A 273 30.66 1.87 -32.05
N PRO A 274 31.67 2.50 -31.41
CA PRO A 274 32.72 3.25 -32.10
C PRO A 274 33.76 2.38 -32.83
N SER A 275 33.88 1.10 -32.46
CA SER A 275 34.98 0.24 -32.92
C SER A 275 34.57 -0.80 -33.96
N ARG A 276 33.28 -1.11 -34.08
CA ARG A 276 32.78 -2.11 -35.03
C ARG A 276 31.89 -1.45 -36.07
N SER A 277 31.84 -2.03 -37.26
CA SER A 277 30.97 -1.62 -38.37
C SER A 277 29.69 -2.45 -38.50
N GLU A 278 29.63 -3.62 -37.84
CA GLU A 278 28.48 -4.52 -37.86
C GLU A 278 28.36 -5.34 -36.56
N LEU A 279 27.12 -5.57 -36.10
CA LEU A 279 26.76 -6.43 -34.96
C LEU A 279 25.44 -7.15 -35.28
N PHE A 280 25.38 -8.48 -35.08
CA PHE A 280 24.18 -9.30 -35.34
C PHE A 280 23.53 -9.08 -36.72
N GLY A 281 24.34 -8.93 -37.78
CA GLY A 281 23.81 -8.67 -39.12
C GLY A 281 23.30 -7.25 -39.35
N ARG A 282 23.50 -6.34 -38.39
CA ARG A 282 23.04 -4.94 -38.46
C ARG A 282 24.23 -4.00 -38.51
N LYS A 283 24.14 -3.00 -39.40
CA LYS A 283 25.11 -1.91 -39.49
C LYS A 283 25.19 -1.18 -38.15
N THR A 284 26.40 -0.90 -37.69
CA THR A 284 26.63 -0.11 -36.47
C THR A 284 27.11 1.29 -36.80
N TYR A 285 26.84 2.21 -35.88
CA TYR A 285 27.16 3.63 -36.00
C TYR A 285 28.12 4.02 -34.87
N PRO A 286 29.15 4.86 -35.14
CA PRO A 286 30.08 5.26 -34.10
C PRO A 286 29.41 6.04 -32.96
N THR A 287 28.53 6.99 -33.31
CA THR A 287 27.73 7.79 -32.38
C THR A 287 26.25 7.74 -32.77
N VAL A 288 25.36 8.19 -31.88
CA VAL A 288 23.92 8.30 -32.19
C VAL A 288 23.64 9.36 -33.26
N LEU A 289 24.55 10.34 -33.43
CA LEU A 289 24.46 11.40 -34.45
C LEU A 289 24.68 10.88 -35.87
N ASP A 290 25.45 9.80 -36.02
CA ASP A 290 25.76 9.20 -37.32
C ASP A 290 24.59 8.37 -37.90
N ILE A 291 23.56 8.11 -37.11
CA ILE A 291 22.35 7.43 -37.55
C ILE A 291 21.61 8.34 -38.55
N PRO A 292 21.27 7.88 -39.77
CA PRO A 292 20.62 8.74 -40.75
C PRO A 292 19.15 9.05 -40.43
N GLY A 293 18.45 8.11 -39.78
CA GLY A 293 17.03 8.22 -39.44
C GLY A 293 16.75 8.86 -38.07
N PRO A 294 15.47 9.04 -37.72
CA PRO A 294 15.07 9.46 -36.37
C PRO A 294 15.36 8.35 -35.35
N VAL A 295 15.56 8.75 -34.09
CA VAL A 295 15.76 7.84 -32.96
C VAL A 295 14.75 8.22 -31.87
N ASP A 296 13.71 7.41 -31.66
CA ASP A 296 12.73 7.69 -30.59
C ASP A 296 13.33 7.41 -29.21
N TRP A 297 13.95 6.23 -29.08
CA TRP A 297 14.54 5.74 -27.84
C TRP A 297 16.05 5.55 -27.95
N ALA A 298 16.77 5.91 -26.89
CA ALA A 298 18.16 5.51 -26.68
C ALA A 298 18.27 4.62 -25.45
N VAL A 299 18.65 3.35 -25.62
CA VAL A 299 18.98 2.45 -24.52
C VAL A 299 20.47 2.56 -24.24
N VAL A 300 20.83 3.10 -23.07
CA VAL A 300 22.20 3.51 -22.72
C VAL A 300 22.82 2.48 -21.78
N ALA A 301 23.82 1.74 -22.28
CA ALA A 301 24.55 0.69 -21.58
C ALA A 301 26.08 0.95 -21.56
N VAL A 302 26.48 2.22 -21.44
CA VAL A 302 27.88 2.65 -21.32
C VAL A 302 28.25 2.94 -19.86
N PRO A 303 29.54 2.96 -19.46
CA PRO A 303 29.95 3.35 -18.10
C PRO A 303 29.39 4.71 -17.67
N ALA A 304 29.03 4.85 -16.39
CA ALA A 304 28.33 6.03 -15.85
C ALA A 304 28.97 7.36 -16.25
N ARG A 305 30.30 7.47 -16.15
CA ARG A 305 31.08 8.67 -16.50
C ARG A 305 30.93 9.14 -17.96
N ILE A 306 30.48 8.28 -18.87
CA ILE A 306 30.30 8.57 -20.30
C ILE A 306 28.84 8.97 -20.59
N VAL A 307 27.92 8.69 -19.67
CA VAL A 307 26.48 8.94 -19.86
C VAL A 307 26.16 10.42 -20.14
N PRO A 308 26.78 11.43 -19.47
CA PRO A 308 26.52 12.84 -19.80
C PRO A 308 26.82 13.19 -21.27
N GLU A 309 27.96 12.73 -21.80
CA GLU A 309 28.35 12.94 -23.20
C GLU A 309 27.33 12.30 -24.15
N VAL A 310 26.95 11.05 -23.89
CA VAL A 310 25.93 10.33 -24.67
C VAL A 310 24.58 11.05 -24.63
N MET A 311 24.17 11.58 -23.48
CA MET A 311 22.91 12.31 -23.33
C MET A 311 22.92 13.62 -24.12
N GLU A 312 24.07 14.31 -24.20
CA GLU A 312 24.24 15.50 -25.03
C GLU A 312 24.13 15.17 -26.52
N GLU A 313 24.69 14.04 -26.97
CA GLU A 313 24.50 13.55 -28.35
C GLU A 313 23.04 13.17 -28.62
N CYS A 314 22.39 12.47 -27.70
CA CYS A 314 20.98 12.11 -27.80
C CYS A 314 20.09 13.36 -27.92
N GLY A 315 20.39 14.40 -27.15
CA GLY A 315 19.69 15.68 -27.21
C GLY A 315 19.82 16.35 -28.58
N LYS A 316 21.04 16.43 -29.11
CA LYS A 316 21.31 16.95 -30.46
C LYS A 316 20.63 16.13 -31.56
N LYS A 317 20.49 14.82 -31.36
CA LYS A 317 19.78 13.91 -32.29
C LYS A 317 18.26 14.06 -32.24
N GLY A 318 17.71 14.64 -31.17
CA GLY A 318 16.28 14.77 -30.93
C GLY A 318 15.64 13.52 -30.34
N VAL A 319 16.40 12.71 -29.58
CA VAL A 319 15.88 11.55 -28.87
C VAL A 319 14.85 12.00 -27.83
N ARG A 320 13.69 11.32 -27.75
CA ARG A 320 12.61 11.69 -26.83
C ARG A 320 12.73 10.99 -25.48
N LEU A 321 13.20 9.73 -25.47
CA LEU A 321 13.32 8.91 -24.27
C LEU A 321 14.69 8.24 -24.20
N ALA A 322 15.36 8.38 -23.06
CA ALA A 322 16.57 7.63 -22.72
C ALA A 322 16.25 6.57 -21.64
N VAL A 323 16.59 5.31 -21.92
CA VAL A 323 16.53 4.20 -20.96
C VAL A 323 17.95 3.95 -20.47
N ILE A 324 18.27 4.42 -19.27
CA ILE A 324 19.64 4.36 -18.74
C ILE A 324 19.75 3.16 -17.80
N VAL A 325 20.25 2.05 -18.31
CA VAL A 325 20.40 0.81 -17.52
C VAL A 325 21.65 0.80 -16.63
N THR A 326 22.54 1.77 -16.83
CA THR A 326 23.81 1.90 -16.12
C THR A 326 23.62 2.28 -14.66
N ALA A 327 24.33 1.59 -13.76
CA ALA A 327 24.50 1.93 -12.34
C ALA A 327 25.75 2.80 -12.09
N GLY A 328 25.92 3.30 -10.87
CA GLY A 328 26.99 4.19 -10.43
C GLY A 328 26.54 5.65 -10.23
N PHE A 329 25.25 5.88 -9.96
CA PHE A 329 24.66 7.21 -9.77
C PHE A 329 24.36 7.46 -8.28
N ARG A 330 23.22 8.07 -7.91
CA ARG A 330 23.03 8.50 -6.52
C ARG A 330 23.02 7.36 -5.50
N GLU A 331 22.77 6.13 -5.92
CA GLU A 331 22.78 4.94 -5.06
C GLU A 331 24.14 4.67 -4.41
N ILE A 332 25.24 5.21 -4.98
CA ILE A 332 26.58 5.14 -4.36
C ILE A 332 26.94 6.40 -3.55
N GLY A 333 26.06 7.41 -3.51
CA GLY A 333 26.28 8.70 -2.86
C GLY A 333 27.40 9.54 -3.50
N GLY A 334 27.75 10.65 -2.86
CA GLY A 334 28.90 11.50 -3.24
C GLY A 334 28.91 11.91 -4.71
N GLU A 335 29.96 11.52 -5.43
CA GLU A 335 30.15 11.82 -6.87
C GLU A 335 29.03 11.26 -7.76
N GLY A 336 28.43 10.12 -7.39
CA GLY A 336 27.35 9.50 -8.17
C GLY A 336 26.07 10.34 -8.18
N ALA A 337 25.76 11.02 -7.07
CA ALA A 337 24.62 11.94 -7.00
C ALA A 337 24.84 13.19 -7.88
N VAL A 338 26.05 13.75 -7.87
CA VAL A 338 26.43 14.88 -8.74
C VAL A 338 26.31 14.51 -10.22
N LEU A 339 26.73 13.30 -10.58
CA LEU A 339 26.63 12.78 -11.95
C LEU A 339 25.16 12.61 -12.40
N GLU A 340 24.27 12.15 -11.50
CA GLU A 340 22.83 12.04 -11.79
C GLU A 340 22.20 13.43 -12.01
N GLU A 341 22.58 14.43 -11.22
CA GLU A 341 22.14 15.81 -11.39
C GLU A 341 22.58 16.39 -12.74
N GLU A 342 23.81 16.14 -13.17
CA GLU A 342 24.33 16.55 -14.48
C GLU A 342 23.52 15.92 -15.63
N VAL A 343 23.31 14.61 -15.59
CA VAL A 343 22.51 13.89 -16.59
C VAL A 343 21.08 14.44 -16.65
N THR A 344 20.47 14.69 -15.50
CA THR A 344 19.11 15.25 -15.41
C THR A 344 19.04 16.68 -15.94
N ALA A 345 20.08 17.50 -15.72
CA ALA A 345 20.16 18.84 -16.25
C ALA A 345 20.28 18.85 -17.78
N ILE A 346 21.09 17.95 -18.36
CA ILE A 346 21.21 17.76 -19.82
C ILE A 346 19.86 17.34 -20.41
N ALA A 347 19.20 16.35 -19.80
CA ALA A 347 17.91 15.85 -20.28
C ALA A 347 16.85 16.96 -20.30
N LYS A 348 16.75 17.77 -19.24
CA LYS A 348 15.86 18.94 -19.20
C LYS A 348 16.15 19.96 -20.30
N ARG A 349 17.43 20.26 -20.54
CA ARG A 349 17.87 21.23 -21.57
C ARG A 349 17.41 20.81 -22.97
N HIS A 350 17.45 19.51 -23.26
CA HIS A 350 17.11 18.93 -24.56
C HIS A 350 15.71 18.32 -24.62
N SER A 351 14.90 18.46 -23.56
CA SER A 351 13.56 17.86 -23.44
C SER A 351 13.53 16.34 -23.61
N ILE A 352 14.60 15.65 -23.19
CA ILE A 352 14.68 14.19 -23.14
C ILE A 352 14.05 13.71 -21.83
N ARG A 353 13.24 12.66 -21.89
CA ARG A 353 12.75 11.97 -20.69
C ARG A 353 13.65 10.80 -20.32
N ILE A 354 13.75 10.46 -19.03
CA ILE A 354 14.64 9.38 -18.54
C ILE A 354 13.85 8.29 -17.82
N ILE A 355 14.06 7.03 -18.21
CA ILE A 355 13.82 5.84 -17.39
C ILE A 355 15.14 5.44 -16.73
N GLY A 356 15.15 5.27 -15.40
CA GLY A 356 16.36 5.06 -14.61
C GLY A 356 16.94 6.37 -14.04
N PRO A 357 18.28 6.50 -13.90
CA PRO A 357 19.29 5.48 -14.20
C PRO A 357 19.22 4.28 -13.25
N ASN A 358 20.16 3.34 -13.37
CA ASN A 358 20.22 2.13 -12.56
C ASN A 358 18.90 1.33 -12.60
N CYS A 359 18.38 1.11 -13.80
CA CYS A 359 17.20 0.28 -14.03
C CYS A 359 17.53 -0.97 -14.85
N LEU A 360 16.65 -1.97 -14.81
CA LEU A 360 16.72 -3.10 -15.75
C LEU A 360 16.29 -2.69 -17.17
N GLY A 361 15.38 -1.71 -17.30
CA GLY A 361 14.80 -1.23 -18.56
C GLY A 361 13.29 -1.48 -18.65
N ILE A 362 12.79 -1.64 -19.88
CA ILE A 362 11.36 -1.82 -20.18
C ILE A 362 11.14 -3.02 -21.14
N MET A 363 10.06 -3.77 -20.91
CA MET A 363 9.58 -4.84 -21.79
C MET A 363 8.13 -4.57 -22.19
N MET A 364 7.82 -4.71 -23.48
CA MET A 364 6.46 -4.63 -24.02
C MET A 364 6.23 -5.83 -24.95
N PRO A 365 5.76 -6.97 -24.42
CA PRO A 365 5.66 -8.22 -25.18
C PRO A 365 4.82 -8.12 -26.46
N HIS A 366 3.73 -7.35 -26.43
CA HIS A 366 2.86 -7.13 -27.59
C HIS A 366 3.55 -6.44 -28.77
N MET A 367 4.67 -5.76 -28.53
CA MET A 367 5.47 -5.06 -29.54
C MET A 367 6.80 -5.77 -29.84
N GLY A 368 7.09 -6.92 -29.23
CA GLY A 368 8.40 -7.56 -29.35
C GLY A 368 9.54 -6.70 -28.77
N ILE A 369 9.25 -5.81 -27.82
CA ILE A 369 10.26 -4.96 -27.18
C ILE A 369 10.71 -5.63 -25.90
N ASN A 370 12.01 -5.91 -25.81
CA ASN A 370 12.70 -6.19 -24.57
C ASN A 370 13.97 -5.33 -24.53
N ALA A 371 13.83 -4.10 -24.03
CA ALA A 371 14.90 -3.12 -23.88
C ALA A 371 15.64 -3.30 -22.54
N THR A 372 15.80 -4.55 -22.11
CA THR A 372 16.48 -4.91 -20.86
C THR A 372 17.66 -5.84 -21.12
N PHE A 373 18.43 -6.13 -20.08
CA PHE A 373 19.46 -7.16 -20.11
C PHE A 373 19.03 -8.51 -19.52
N ASP A 374 17.73 -8.70 -19.26
CA ASP A 374 17.16 -10.00 -18.89
C ASP A 374 17.18 -10.94 -20.10
N PRO A 375 17.71 -12.17 -20.01
CA PRO A 375 17.73 -13.09 -21.14
C PRO A 375 16.36 -13.55 -21.64
N VAL A 376 15.30 -13.41 -20.83
CA VAL A 376 13.98 -13.92 -21.18
C VAL A 376 12.98 -12.77 -21.37
N SER A 377 12.02 -12.99 -22.25
CA SER A 377 10.91 -12.07 -22.47
C SER A 377 9.61 -12.72 -21.98
N PRO A 378 8.75 -11.98 -21.25
CA PRO A 378 7.49 -12.52 -20.79
C PRO A 378 6.53 -12.75 -21.96
N ARG A 379 5.49 -13.56 -21.71
CA ARG A 379 4.37 -13.69 -22.64
C ARG A 379 3.55 -12.39 -22.66
N ALA A 380 2.91 -12.13 -23.79
CA ALA A 380 1.90 -11.08 -23.90
C ALA A 380 0.66 -11.41 -23.05
N GLY A 381 0.23 -10.45 -22.25
CA GLY A 381 -0.98 -10.51 -21.43
C GLY A 381 -1.50 -9.11 -21.12
N ASP A 382 -2.17 -8.93 -19.99
CA ASP A 382 -2.92 -7.70 -19.68
C ASP A 382 -2.58 -7.07 -18.33
N VAL A 383 -1.54 -7.57 -17.65
CA VAL A 383 -1.05 -7.00 -16.40
C VAL A 383 0.18 -6.12 -16.64
N ALA A 384 0.13 -4.87 -16.19
CA ALA A 384 1.30 -4.00 -16.14
C ALA A 384 2.06 -4.24 -14.85
N PHE A 385 3.36 -4.59 -14.93
CA PHE A 385 4.20 -4.76 -13.75
C PHE A 385 5.27 -3.68 -13.65
N ILE A 386 5.22 -2.87 -12.59
CA ILE A 386 6.12 -1.73 -12.39
C ILE A 386 6.88 -1.95 -11.08
N SER A 387 8.21 -2.04 -11.16
CA SER A 387 9.06 -2.38 -10.01
C SER A 387 10.32 -1.55 -9.95
N GLN A 388 10.72 -1.12 -8.75
CA GLN A 388 12.04 -0.51 -8.54
C GLN A 388 13.17 -1.53 -8.66
N SER A 389 12.95 -2.77 -8.23
CA SER A 389 13.96 -3.81 -8.25
C SER A 389 13.97 -4.58 -9.57
N GLY A 390 15.10 -4.51 -10.28
CA GLY A 390 15.35 -5.30 -11.49
C GLY A 390 15.41 -6.80 -11.21
N ALA A 391 16.01 -7.23 -10.09
CA ALA A 391 16.08 -8.65 -9.74
C ALA A 391 14.71 -9.28 -9.46
N ILE A 392 13.77 -8.49 -8.91
CA ILE A 392 12.39 -8.93 -8.77
C ILE A 392 11.73 -9.07 -10.13
N ILE A 393 11.97 -8.14 -11.05
CA ILE A 393 11.47 -8.27 -12.43
C ILE A 393 11.99 -9.56 -13.06
N THR A 394 13.29 -9.81 -13.03
CA THR A 394 13.85 -11.01 -13.69
C THR A 394 13.29 -12.29 -13.08
N THR A 395 13.11 -12.33 -11.76
CA THR A 395 12.55 -13.49 -11.06
C THR A 395 11.07 -13.71 -11.42
N VAL A 396 10.29 -12.63 -11.45
CA VAL A 396 8.86 -12.68 -11.78
C VAL A 396 8.64 -13.05 -13.24
N VAL A 397 9.43 -12.49 -14.15
CA VAL A 397 9.34 -12.81 -15.59
C VAL A 397 9.66 -14.29 -15.81
N ASP A 398 10.71 -14.82 -15.21
CA ASP A 398 11.05 -16.24 -15.31
C ASP A 398 9.93 -17.14 -14.75
N TRP A 399 9.41 -16.81 -13.56
CA TRP A 399 8.31 -17.56 -12.94
C TRP A 399 7.00 -17.49 -13.74
N SER A 400 6.72 -16.38 -14.42
CA SER A 400 5.48 -16.22 -15.19
C SER A 400 5.34 -17.18 -16.38
N LEU A 401 6.45 -17.69 -16.91
CA LEU A 401 6.46 -18.51 -18.12
C LEU A 401 5.85 -19.91 -17.93
N PRO A 402 6.26 -20.71 -16.92
CA PRO A 402 5.60 -21.97 -16.62
C PRO A 402 4.17 -21.78 -16.14
N GLU A 403 3.87 -20.67 -15.46
CA GLU A 403 2.51 -20.30 -15.04
C GLU A 403 1.63 -19.82 -16.19
N GLU A 404 2.19 -19.67 -17.40
CA GLU A 404 1.49 -19.14 -18.56
C GLU A 404 0.86 -17.75 -18.33
N PHE A 405 1.41 -17.00 -17.37
CA PHE A 405 1.00 -15.65 -17.03
C PHE A 405 1.66 -14.64 -17.98
N GLY A 406 0.90 -13.62 -18.39
CA GLY A 406 1.35 -12.65 -19.39
C GLY A 406 1.28 -11.21 -18.91
N PHE A 407 2.12 -10.36 -19.47
CA PHE A 407 2.20 -8.94 -19.14
C PHE A 407 1.83 -8.07 -20.35
N SER A 408 1.17 -6.95 -20.09
CA SER A 408 1.01 -5.88 -21.08
C SER A 408 2.32 -5.11 -21.24
N THR A 409 2.95 -4.79 -20.10
CA THR A 409 4.22 -4.08 -20.00
C THR A 409 4.92 -4.47 -18.70
N VAL A 410 6.25 -4.48 -18.70
CA VAL A 410 7.08 -4.62 -17.51
C VAL A 410 8.09 -3.49 -17.47
N ILE A 411 8.11 -2.72 -16.37
CA ILE A 411 8.90 -1.49 -16.27
C ILE A 411 9.75 -1.54 -15.00
N SER A 412 11.06 -1.38 -15.18
CA SER A 412 11.99 -1.11 -14.10
C SER A 412 12.17 0.39 -13.93
N VAL A 413 11.77 0.92 -12.77
CA VAL A 413 11.77 2.37 -12.50
C VAL A 413 13.19 2.89 -12.25
N GLY A 414 14.04 2.09 -11.59
CA GLY A 414 15.40 2.48 -11.17
C GLY A 414 15.39 3.64 -10.18
N ASN A 415 16.36 4.55 -10.29
CA ASN A 415 16.50 5.72 -9.42
C ASN A 415 15.39 6.76 -9.60
N GLN A 416 14.56 6.70 -10.64
CA GLN A 416 13.52 7.70 -10.88
C GLN A 416 14.08 9.13 -10.97
N ALA A 417 15.16 9.35 -11.73
CA ALA A 417 15.75 10.68 -11.88
C ALA A 417 14.81 11.67 -12.61
N ASP A 418 13.89 11.13 -13.41
CA ASP A 418 12.84 11.89 -14.11
C ASP A 418 11.48 11.18 -14.09
N LEU A 419 11.36 10.01 -14.74
CA LEU A 419 10.11 9.26 -14.75
C LEU A 419 10.02 8.34 -13.51
N GLY A 420 9.01 8.57 -12.67
CA GLY A 420 8.65 7.72 -11.54
C GLY A 420 7.33 6.97 -11.72
N PHE A 421 6.86 6.36 -10.63
CA PHE A 421 5.62 5.58 -10.59
C PHE A 421 4.41 6.34 -11.16
N GLU A 422 4.28 7.63 -10.86
CA GLU A 422 3.18 8.48 -11.32
C GLU A 422 3.11 8.57 -12.86
N HIS A 423 4.25 8.55 -13.54
CA HIS A 423 4.29 8.58 -15.00
C HIS A 423 3.88 7.23 -15.59
N PHE A 424 4.39 6.13 -15.02
CA PHE A 424 4.08 4.78 -15.48
C PHE A 424 2.65 4.37 -15.18
N LEU A 425 2.08 4.85 -14.07
CA LEU A 425 0.66 4.69 -13.75
C LEU A 425 -0.22 5.39 -14.79
N ARG A 426 0.12 6.61 -15.22
CA ARG A 426 -0.60 7.31 -16.29
C ARG A 426 -0.46 6.63 -17.65
N PHE A 427 0.69 6.04 -17.93
CA PHE A 427 0.88 5.20 -19.11
C PHE A 427 -0.03 3.97 -19.05
N ALA A 428 0.04 3.19 -17.97
CA ALA A 428 -0.76 2.00 -17.75
C ALA A 428 -2.27 2.29 -17.76
N GLU A 429 -2.69 3.46 -17.25
CA GLU A 429 -4.07 3.94 -17.32
C GLU A 429 -4.58 4.06 -18.76
N ARG A 430 -3.75 4.56 -19.69
CA ARG A 430 -4.16 4.80 -21.08
C ARG A 430 -3.90 3.63 -22.01
N ASP A 431 -2.97 2.74 -21.67
CA ASP A 431 -2.65 1.58 -22.49
C ASP A 431 -3.84 0.62 -22.54
N GLU A 432 -4.44 0.45 -23.72
CA GLU A 432 -5.61 -0.42 -23.92
C GLU A 432 -5.31 -1.91 -23.66
N LYS A 433 -4.03 -2.31 -23.69
CA LYS A 433 -3.61 -3.68 -23.38
C LYS A 433 -3.59 -3.95 -21.88
N THR A 434 -3.46 -2.92 -21.04
CA THR A 434 -3.40 -3.06 -19.59
C THR A 434 -4.81 -3.07 -18.98
N ARG A 435 -5.16 -4.14 -18.24
CA ARG A 435 -6.39 -4.27 -17.45
C ARG A 435 -6.15 -4.08 -15.96
N SER A 436 -5.03 -4.56 -15.43
CA SER A 436 -4.64 -4.36 -14.02
C SER A 436 -3.17 -3.94 -13.92
N VAL A 437 -2.83 -3.28 -12.81
CA VAL A 437 -1.47 -2.80 -12.54
C VAL A 437 -0.95 -3.40 -11.24
N THR A 438 0.25 -3.97 -11.27
CA THR A 438 0.96 -4.45 -10.10
C THR A 438 2.21 -3.60 -9.87
N LEU A 439 2.32 -3.07 -8.65
CA LEU A 439 3.46 -2.28 -8.21
C LEU A 439 4.30 -3.07 -7.22
N TYR A 440 5.62 -3.02 -7.37
CA TYR A 440 6.55 -3.34 -6.29
C TYR A 440 7.27 -2.07 -5.85
N VAL A 441 6.99 -1.65 -4.62
CA VAL A 441 7.38 -0.35 -4.07
C VAL A 441 8.34 -0.57 -2.90
N GLU A 442 9.52 0.03 -3.00
CA GLU A 442 10.48 0.16 -1.90
C GLU A 442 10.30 1.53 -1.24
N GLU A 443 10.21 2.57 -2.05
CA GLU A 443 10.03 3.96 -1.63
C GLU A 443 9.21 4.77 -2.65
N ILE A 444 8.61 5.84 -2.19
CA ILE A 444 7.94 6.87 -2.99
C ILE A 444 8.54 8.22 -2.60
N GLN A 445 9.07 8.94 -3.59
CA GLN A 445 9.67 10.27 -3.41
C GLN A 445 8.60 11.35 -3.22
N ASP A 446 7.53 11.30 -4.01
CA ASP A 446 6.40 12.23 -3.95
C ASP A 446 5.12 11.48 -3.56
N GLY A 447 4.93 11.25 -2.26
CA GLY A 447 3.80 10.45 -1.76
C GLY A 447 2.45 11.10 -2.05
N ARG A 448 2.34 12.43 -2.00
CA ARG A 448 1.10 13.15 -2.29
C ARG A 448 0.75 13.11 -3.78
N GLY A 449 1.73 13.36 -4.65
CA GLY A 449 1.57 13.20 -6.09
C GLY A 449 1.20 11.76 -6.44
N PHE A 450 1.88 10.79 -5.86
CA PHE A 450 1.56 9.37 -6.04
C PHE A 450 0.13 9.04 -5.61
N MET A 451 -0.31 9.43 -4.41
CA MET A 451 -1.67 9.15 -3.92
C MET A 451 -2.74 9.73 -4.84
N GLN A 452 -2.56 10.97 -5.30
CA GLN A 452 -3.50 11.59 -6.24
C GLN A 452 -3.59 10.78 -7.53
N ILE A 453 -2.45 10.50 -8.17
CA ILE A 453 -2.41 9.83 -9.46
C ILE A 453 -2.92 8.39 -9.34
N VAL A 454 -2.44 7.64 -8.36
CA VAL A 454 -2.83 6.24 -8.18
C VAL A 454 -4.31 6.13 -7.79
N GLY A 455 -4.87 7.09 -7.05
CA GLY A 455 -6.29 7.14 -6.73
C GLY A 455 -7.18 7.30 -7.96
N GLU A 456 -6.77 8.18 -8.88
CA GLU A 456 -7.45 8.34 -10.18
C GLU A 456 -7.33 7.06 -11.04
N VAL A 457 -6.14 6.46 -11.12
CA VAL A 457 -5.90 5.22 -11.89
C VAL A 457 -6.68 4.06 -11.30
N ALA A 458 -6.63 3.84 -9.98
CA ALA A 458 -7.38 2.81 -9.28
C ALA A 458 -8.90 2.95 -9.43
N GLY A 459 -9.39 4.16 -9.76
CA GLY A 459 -10.80 4.39 -10.11
C GLY A 459 -11.22 3.80 -11.46
N ARG A 460 -10.25 3.49 -12.33
CA ARG A 460 -10.47 3.01 -13.70
C ARG A 460 -9.93 1.60 -13.92
N LYS A 461 -8.72 1.34 -13.45
CA LYS A 461 -8.02 0.06 -13.57
C LYS A 461 -7.52 -0.36 -12.20
N PRO A 462 -7.75 -1.60 -11.76
CA PRO A 462 -7.31 -2.03 -10.44
C PRO A 462 -5.79 -1.93 -10.29
N VAL A 463 -5.35 -1.47 -9.12
CA VAL A 463 -3.93 -1.35 -8.77
C VAL A 463 -3.66 -2.19 -7.52
N VAL A 464 -2.68 -3.08 -7.61
CA VAL A 464 -2.16 -3.90 -6.53
C VAL A 464 -0.75 -3.43 -6.20
N ALA A 465 -0.39 -3.36 -4.92
CA ALA A 465 0.95 -2.95 -4.53
C ALA A 465 1.57 -3.86 -3.47
N VAL A 466 2.80 -4.29 -3.71
CA VAL A 466 3.66 -4.94 -2.72
C VAL A 466 4.61 -3.88 -2.16
N LYS A 467 4.56 -3.65 -0.85
CA LYS A 467 5.51 -2.79 -0.13
C LYS A 467 6.59 -3.65 0.52
N SER A 468 7.86 -3.35 0.29
CA SER A 468 8.97 -3.97 1.01
C SER A 468 9.23 -3.29 2.36
N GLY A 469 9.98 -3.94 3.26
CA GLY A 469 10.36 -3.33 4.54
C GLY A 469 9.28 -3.37 5.63
N SER A 470 8.49 -4.45 5.70
CA SER A 470 7.53 -4.64 6.79
C SER A 470 8.18 -4.86 8.16
N SER A 471 9.39 -5.44 8.21
CA SER A 471 10.14 -5.66 9.46
C SER A 471 11.20 -4.57 9.69
N ARG A 472 11.62 -4.36 10.95
CA ARG A 472 12.72 -3.45 11.29
C ARG A 472 14.00 -3.71 10.47
N LYS A 473 14.38 -4.98 10.29
CA LYS A 473 15.54 -5.36 9.46
C LYS A 473 15.28 -5.11 7.98
N GLY A 474 14.05 -5.36 7.50
CA GLY A 474 13.64 -5.05 6.13
C GLY A 474 13.69 -3.55 5.82
N LYS A 475 13.22 -2.70 6.74
CA LYS A 475 13.30 -1.23 6.63
C LYS A 475 14.76 -0.79 6.45
N ALA A 476 15.67 -1.31 7.29
CA ALA A 476 17.11 -1.01 7.18
C ALA A 476 17.73 -1.49 5.85
N ALA A 477 17.37 -2.70 5.39
CA ALA A 477 17.86 -3.24 4.12
C ALA A 477 17.40 -2.42 2.92
N ALA A 478 16.13 -2.02 2.87
CA ALA A 478 15.59 -1.18 1.80
C ALA A 478 16.30 0.20 1.71
N SER A 479 16.54 0.84 2.86
CA SER A 479 17.28 2.10 2.92
C SER A 479 18.72 1.96 2.38
N SER A 480 19.40 0.86 2.72
CA SER A 480 20.78 0.62 2.25
C SER A 480 20.88 0.35 0.74
N HIS A 481 19.80 -0.17 0.15
CA HIS A 481 19.74 -0.54 -1.27
C HIS A 481 19.44 0.66 -2.18
N THR A 482 18.67 1.64 -1.69
CA THR A 482 18.22 2.82 -2.44
C THR A 482 19.03 4.08 -2.13
N GLY A 483 19.73 4.11 -1.00
CA GLY A 483 20.48 5.28 -0.52
C GLY A 483 19.61 6.37 0.10
N SER A 484 18.33 6.09 0.37
CA SER A 484 17.35 7.01 0.96
C SER A 484 16.79 6.49 2.29
N LEU A 485 16.08 7.36 3.03
CA LEU A 485 15.40 6.95 4.27
C LEU A 485 14.07 6.27 3.94
N ALA A 486 13.96 4.97 4.20
CA ALA A 486 12.69 4.25 4.02
C ALA A 486 11.59 4.75 4.98
N GLY A 487 10.43 5.13 4.44
CA GLY A 487 9.26 5.50 5.23
C GLY A 487 8.60 4.32 5.95
N SER A 488 7.63 4.61 6.82
CA SER A 488 6.94 3.61 7.64
C SER A 488 6.06 2.70 6.76
N TYR A 489 6.27 1.38 6.84
CA TYR A 489 5.48 0.39 6.10
C TYR A 489 3.98 0.58 6.31
N GLU A 490 3.60 0.84 7.55
CA GLU A 490 2.23 1.01 8.03
C GLU A 490 1.59 2.26 7.38
N VAL A 491 2.35 3.36 7.27
CA VAL A 491 1.92 4.57 6.55
C VAL A 491 1.72 4.30 5.06
N TYR A 492 2.63 3.56 4.41
CA TYR A 492 2.48 3.22 2.98
C TYR A 492 1.23 2.37 2.74
N VAL A 493 0.97 1.36 3.58
CA VAL A 493 -0.22 0.50 3.46
C VAL A 493 -1.50 1.29 3.69
N ALA A 494 -1.54 2.18 4.69
CA ALA A 494 -2.66 3.09 4.91
C ALA A 494 -2.88 4.03 3.71
N ALA A 495 -1.81 4.62 3.17
CA ALA A 495 -1.88 5.47 1.99
C ALA A 495 -2.38 4.71 0.75
N PHE A 496 -1.97 3.46 0.56
CA PHE A 496 -2.46 2.58 -0.51
C PHE A 496 -3.96 2.33 -0.37
N ARG A 497 -4.42 1.90 0.81
CA ARG A 497 -5.84 1.66 1.08
C ARG A 497 -6.68 2.93 0.85
N GLN A 498 -6.24 4.07 1.37
CA GLN A 498 -6.90 5.37 1.19
C GLN A 498 -6.98 5.78 -0.29
N ALA A 499 -5.97 5.43 -1.10
CA ALA A 499 -5.98 5.68 -2.54
C ALA A 499 -6.71 4.58 -3.35
N GLY A 500 -7.29 3.56 -2.72
CA GLY A 500 -7.97 2.45 -3.41
C GLY A 500 -7.02 1.44 -4.07
N VAL A 501 -5.75 1.42 -3.68
CA VAL A 501 -4.76 0.40 -4.06
C VAL A 501 -4.88 -0.79 -3.12
N ILE A 502 -4.83 -2.00 -3.68
CA ILE A 502 -4.93 -3.24 -2.90
C ILE A 502 -3.53 -3.67 -2.43
N PRO A 503 -3.22 -3.59 -1.12
CA PRO A 503 -1.92 -4.01 -0.61
C PRO A 503 -1.81 -5.54 -0.64
N ALA A 504 -0.71 -6.03 -1.20
CA ALA A 504 -0.37 -7.45 -1.21
C ALA A 504 0.82 -7.72 -0.28
N ARG A 505 0.80 -8.86 0.42
CA ARG A 505 1.85 -9.24 1.39
C ARG A 505 3.04 -9.94 0.74
N SER A 506 2.86 -10.49 -0.47
CA SER A 506 3.91 -11.16 -1.24
C SER A 506 3.75 -10.89 -2.74
N LEU A 507 4.78 -11.21 -3.52
CA LEU A 507 4.69 -11.15 -4.98
C LEU A 507 3.63 -12.13 -5.51
N ARG A 508 3.53 -13.33 -4.93
CA ARG A 508 2.51 -14.32 -5.33
C ARG A 508 1.10 -13.81 -5.06
N ASP A 509 0.86 -13.26 -3.88
CA ASP A 509 -0.41 -12.61 -3.55
C ASP A 509 -0.76 -11.51 -4.55
N ALA A 510 0.23 -10.69 -4.93
CA ALA A 510 0.01 -9.60 -5.87
C ALA A 510 -0.38 -10.07 -7.27
N PHE A 511 0.20 -11.16 -7.77
CA PHE A 511 -0.17 -11.71 -9.08
C PHE A 511 -1.50 -12.44 -9.05
N ASN A 512 -1.78 -13.19 -7.99
CA ASN A 512 -3.09 -13.79 -7.72
C ASN A 512 -4.19 -12.71 -7.74
N LEU A 513 -3.97 -11.60 -7.04
CA LEU A 513 -4.85 -10.44 -7.09
C LEU A 513 -4.91 -9.82 -8.49
N ALA A 514 -3.79 -9.62 -9.16
CA ALA A 514 -3.75 -9.00 -10.48
C ALA A 514 -4.49 -9.82 -11.55
N GLU A 515 -4.39 -11.15 -11.52
CA GLU A 515 -5.11 -12.08 -12.39
C GLU A 515 -6.62 -12.02 -12.09
N LEU A 516 -6.99 -12.06 -10.81
CA LEU A 516 -8.38 -11.90 -10.37
C LEU A 516 -8.98 -10.57 -10.86
N LEU A 517 -8.22 -9.50 -10.80
CA LEU A 517 -8.64 -8.15 -11.19
C LEU A 517 -8.59 -7.93 -12.72
N ALA A 518 -7.76 -8.68 -13.44
CA ALA A 518 -7.69 -8.68 -14.90
C ALA A 518 -8.74 -9.60 -15.54
N SER A 519 -9.40 -10.47 -14.76
CA SER A 519 -10.37 -11.43 -15.26
C SER A 519 -11.73 -10.81 -15.65
N GLU A 520 -12.66 -11.61 -16.17
CA GLU A 520 -14.04 -11.17 -16.42
C GLU A 520 -14.80 -11.03 -15.09
N GLY A 521 -15.33 -9.84 -14.83
CA GLY A 521 -16.07 -9.53 -13.60
C GLY A 521 -15.24 -8.80 -12.54
N TYR A 522 -15.92 -8.38 -11.48
CA TYR A 522 -15.32 -7.73 -10.31
C TYR A 522 -16.26 -7.99 -9.13
N PRO A 523 -15.75 -8.32 -7.92
CA PRO A 523 -16.64 -8.63 -6.80
C PRO A 523 -17.45 -7.38 -6.44
N LYS A 524 -18.79 -7.47 -6.58
CA LYS A 524 -19.73 -6.36 -6.36
C LYS A 524 -20.28 -6.29 -4.94
N GLY A 525 -20.23 -7.40 -4.21
CA GLY A 525 -20.69 -7.53 -2.84
C GLY A 525 -20.03 -8.76 -2.20
N ARG A 526 -20.30 -8.97 -0.92
CA ARG A 526 -19.65 -10.01 -0.11
C ARG A 526 -20.36 -11.35 -0.15
N ARG A 527 -21.59 -11.40 -0.65
CA ARG A 527 -22.46 -12.58 -0.66
C ARG A 527 -21.89 -13.64 -1.59
N ALA A 528 -21.42 -14.73 -1.04
CA ALA A 528 -20.75 -15.78 -1.77
C ALA A 528 -21.46 -17.12 -1.66
N ILE A 529 -21.37 -17.88 -2.74
CA ILE A 529 -21.71 -19.29 -2.80
C ILE A 529 -20.47 -20.09 -3.21
N ALA A 530 -20.37 -21.33 -2.76
CA ALA A 530 -19.33 -22.24 -3.20
C ALA A 530 -19.95 -23.56 -3.70
N VAL A 531 -19.39 -24.12 -4.77
CA VAL A 531 -19.80 -25.39 -5.37
C VAL A 531 -18.59 -26.31 -5.37
N THR A 532 -18.74 -27.54 -4.89
CA THR A 532 -17.67 -28.53 -4.85
C THR A 532 -18.21 -29.94 -4.99
N SER A 533 -17.40 -30.87 -5.49
CA SER A 533 -17.66 -32.31 -5.41
C SER A 533 -16.91 -32.97 -4.24
N ALA A 534 -16.31 -32.18 -3.35
CA ALA A 534 -15.45 -32.65 -2.27
C ALA A 534 -15.77 -31.92 -0.95
N GLY A 535 -16.48 -32.61 -0.05
CA GLY A 535 -16.90 -32.05 1.23
C GLY A 535 -15.78 -31.53 2.14
N GLY A 536 -14.57 -32.11 2.08
CA GLY A 536 -13.42 -31.57 2.83
C GLY A 536 -13.08 -30.12 2.43
N PHE A 537 -13.20 -29.80 1.14
CA PHE A 537 -12.99 -28.44 0.65
C PHE A 537 -14.18 -27.51 0.90
N ALA A 538 -15.39 -28.04 1.12
CA ALA A 538 -16.52 -27.25 1.62
C ALA A 538 -16.25 -26.73 3.03
N VAL A 539 -15.68 -27.56 3.91
CA VAL A 539 -15.29 -27.14 5.27
C VAL A 539 -14.24 -26.03 5.18
N LEU A 540 -13.14 -26.26 4.44
CA LEU A 540 -12.09 -25.26 4.27
C LEU A 540 -12.60 -23.96 3.63
N ALA A 541 -13.48 -24.04 2.63
CA ALA A 541 -14.09 -22.86 2.03
C ALA A 541 -14.87 -22.02 3.06
N SER A 542 -15.55 -22.67 4.00
CA SER A 542 -16.28 -21.97 5.08
C SER A 542 -15.31 -21.28 6.05
N ASP A 543 -14.27 -21.99 6.48
CA ASP A 543 -13.23 -21.44 7.37
C ASP A 543 -12.52 -20.23 6.73
N TYR A 544 -12.15 -20.34 5.45
CA TYR A 544 -11.49 -19.25 4.72
C TYR A 544 -12.44 -18.10 4.43
N ALA A 545 -13.72 -18.36 4.13
CA ALA A 545 -14.69 -17.30 3.94
C ALA A 545 -14.84 -16.45 5.21
N GLU A 546 -14.95 -17.08 6.38
CA GLU A 546 -14.99 -16.38 7.67
C GLU A 546 -13.68 -15.61 7.93
N ALA A 547 -12.53 -16.24 7.72
CA ALA A 547 -11.21 -15.62 7.95
C ALA A 547 -10.95 -14.38 7.08
N TYR A 548 -11.51 -14.33 5.86
CA TYR A 548 -11.25 -13.28 4.88
C TYR A 548 -12.48 -12.38 4.59
N GLY A 549 -13.52 -12.44 5.43
CA GLY A 549 -14.66 -11.52 5.36
C GLY A 549 -15.54 -11.69 4.12
N VAL A 550 -15.69 -12.94 3.66
CA VAL A 550 -16.58 -13.35 2.57
C VAL A 550 -17.83 -13.98 3.18
N ASP A 551 -19.02 -13.48 2.81
CA ASP A 551 -20.28 -13.86 3.45
C ASP A 551 -20.89 -15.07 2.75
N MET A 552 -20.71 -16.27 3.29
CA MET A 552 -21.37 -17.48 2.78
C MET A 552 -22.88 -17.43 3.05
N VAL A 553 -23.67 -17.15 2.02
CA VAL A 553 -25.11 -16.92 2.18
C VAL A 553 -25.92 -18.21 2.25
N ASP A 554 -27.01 -18.19 3.02
CA ASP A 554 -27.98 -19.29 3.03
C ASP A 554 -28.67 -19.44 1.67
N LEU A 555 -28.97 -20.69 1.31
CA LEU A 555 -29.69 -21.01 0.07
C LEU A 555 -31.19 -20.73 0.25
N PRO A 556 -31.82 -19.92 -0.63
CA PRO A 556 -33.27 -19.72 -0.61
C PRO A 556 -34.07 -21.01 -0.82
N ASP A 557 -35.29 -21.07 -0.26
CA ASP A 557 -36.16 -22.26 -0.31
C ASP A 557 -36.50 -22.73 -1.73
N ASP A 558 -36.64 -21.80 -2.68
CA ASP A 558 -36.89 -22.10 -4.09
C ASP A 558 -35.65 -22.67 -4.79
N VAL A 559 -34.47 -22.14 -4.49
CA VAL A 559 -33.18 -22.69 -4.95
C VAL A 559 -32.99 -24.11 -4.42
N LEU A 560 -33.19 -24.33 -3.11
CA LEU A 560 -33.12 -25.67 -2.50
C LEU A 560 -34.08 -26.65 -3.18
N ARG A 561 -35.30 -26.21 -3.50
CA ARG A 561 -36.30 -27.05 -4.19
C ARG A 561 -35.86 -27.47 -5.58
N GLU A 562 -35.30 -26.55 -6.38
CA GLU A 562 -34.80 -26.87 -7.71
C GLU A 562 -33.57 -27.80 -7.67
N LEU A 563 -32.64 -27.56 -6.75
CA LEU A 563 -31.47 -28.42 -6.56
C LEU A 563 -31.87 -29.84 -6.14
N ASN A 564 -32.83 -29.96 -5.22
CA ASN A 564 -33.37 -31.25 -4.75
C ASN A 564 -34.10 -32.06 -5.83
N ALA A 565 -34.47 -31.44 -6.95
CA ALA A 565 -35.14 -32.15 -8.04
C ALA A 565 -34.18 -33.08 -8.83
N PHE A 566 -32.86 -32.83 -8.78
CA PHE A 566 -31.88 -33.61 -9.54
C PHE A 566 -30.64 -34.03 -8.74
N LEU A 567 -30.30 -33.36 -7.64
CA LEU A 567 -29.19 -33.78 -6.78
C LEU A 567 -29.59 -35.01 -5.95
N PRO A 568 -28.64 -35.92 -5.63
CA PRO A 568 -28.92 -37.07 -4.78
C PRO A 568 -29.43 -36.63 -3.40
N PRO A 569 -30.40 -37.33 -2.76
CA PRO A 569 -31.03 -36.88 -1.52
C PRO A 569 -30.08 -36.60 -0.33
N PHE A 570 -28.87 -37.14 -0.38
CA PHE A 570 -27.85 -37.09 0.66
C PHE A 570 -26.72 -36.09 0.37
N TRP A 571 -26.88 -35.18 -0.60
CA TRP A 571 -26.07 -33.96 -0.64
C TRP A 571 -26.32 -33.12 0.63
N ASN A 572 -25.50 -32.12 0.91
CA ASN A 572 -25.49 -31.45 2.22
C ASN A 572 -26.63 -30.42 2.45
N HIS A 573 -27.42 -30.06 1.42
CA HIS A 573 -28.52 -29.08 1.51
C HIS A 573 -28.12 -27.71 2.07
N SER A 574 -26.84 -27.31 1.91
CA SER A 574 -26.33 -26.03 2.40
C SER A 574 -25.31 -25.41 1.45
N ASN A 575 -24.87 -24.19 1.79
CA ASN A 575 -23.76 -23.49 1.13
C ASN A 575 -22.53 -23.56 2.05
N PRO A 576 -21.35 -24.04 1.58
CA PRO A 576 -21.02 -24.55 0.25
C PRO A 576 -21.85 -25.76 -0.21
N MET A 577 -22.20 -25.83 -1.48
CA MET A 577 -22.91 -26.94 -2.11
C MET A 577 -21.94 -28.09 -2.45
N ASP A 578 -21.93 -29.15 -1.62
CA ASP A 578 -21.21 -30.40 -1.88
C ASP A 578 -22.10 -31.34 -2.71
N ILE A 579 -21.84 -31.39 -4.02
CA ILE A 579 -22.58 -32.22 -4.99
C ILE A 579 -22.04 -33.65 -5.10
N LEU A 580 -21.21 -34.08 -4.14
CA LEU A 580 -20.68 -35.44 -3.97
C LEU A 580 -19.59 -35.82 -4.97
N GLY A 581 -18.69 -36.72 -4.55
CA GLY A 581 -17.47 -37.07 -5.29
C GLY A 581 -17.67 -37.81 -6.62
N ASP A 582 -18.87 -38.31 -6.88
CA ASP A 582 -19.26 -38.94 -8.15
C ASP A 582 -19.86 -37.95 -9.16
N ALA A 583 -19.88 -36.65 -8.85
CA ALA A 583 -20.39 -35.61 -9.74
C ALA A 583 -19.63 -35.56 -11.07
N ASP A 584 -20.37 -35.61 -12.18
CA ASP A 584 -19.86 -35.39 -13.52
C ASP A 584 -20.08 -33.93 -13.98
N ALA A 585 -19.57 -33.57 -15.15
CA ALA A 585 -19.75 -32.24 -15.72
C ALA A 585 -21.25 -31.89 -15.92
N THR A 586 -22.11 -32.87 -16.19
CA THR A 586 -23.56 -32.68 -16.34
C THR A 586 -24.20 -32.21 -15.03
N ARG A 587 -23.80 -32.77 -13.89
CA ARG A 587 -24.29 -32.36 -12.56
C ARG A 587 -23.87 -30.92 -12.23
N PHE A 588 -22.63 -30.54 -12.56
CA PHE A 588 -22.17 -29.15 -12.46
C PHE A 588 -23.00 -28.23 -13.36
N ALA A 589 -23.21 -28.61 -14.62
CA ALA A 589 -23.98 -27.82 -15.58
C ALA A 589 -25.42 -27.54 -15.11
N ALA A 590 -26.12 -28.57 -14.63
CA ALA A 590 -27.48 -28.45 -14.11
C ALA A 590 -27.54 -27.54 -12.86
N LEU A 591 -26.56 -27.65 -11.97
CA LEU A 591 -26.45 -26.76 -10.81
C LEU A 591 -26.19 -25.31 -11.23
N PHE A 592 -25.26 -25.07 -12.15
CA PHE A 592 -24.97 -23.72 -12.64
C PHE A 592 -26.20 -23.08 -13.30
N ASP A 593 -27.03 -23.85 -14.00
CA ASP A 593 -28.28 -23.35 -14.58
C ASP A 593 -29.25 -22.83 -13.51
N VAL A 594 -29.33 -23.49 -12.35
CA VAL A 594 -30.12 -23.00 -11.20
C VAL A 594 -29.52 -21.70 -10.66
N LEU A 595 -28.20 -21.64 -10.47
CA LEU A 595 -27.53 -20.45 -9.95
C LEU A 595 -27.64 -19.23 -10.87
N ILE A 596 -27.62 -19.44 -12.19
CA ILE A 596 -27.83 -18.41 -13.20
C ILE A 596 -29.25 -17.84 -13.10
N ARG A 597 -30.27 -18.71 -12.98
CA ARG A 597 -31.67 -18.29 -12.83
C ARG A 597 -31.90 -17.50 -11.54
N HIS A 598 -31.22 -17.90 -10.47
CA HIS A 598 -31.35 -17.32 -9.13
C HIS A 598 -30.14 -16.45 -8.76
N GLN A 599 -29.66 -15.60 -9.66
CA GLN A 599 -28.43 -14.84 -9.43
C GLN A 599 -28.54 -13.65 -8.46
N ASP A 600 -29.73 -13.25 -8.05
CA ASP A 600 -29.93 -12.04 -7.24
C ASP A 600 -29.43 -12.15 -5.79
N PHE A 601 -29.40 -13.37 -5.23
CA PHE A 601 -29.05 -13.59 -3.82
C PHE A 601 -27.53 -13.69 -3.55
N TRP A 602 -26.71 -13.85 -4.61
CA TRP A 602 -25.26 -13.98 -4.50
C TRP A 602 -24.53 -12.98 -5.40
N ASP A 603 -23.26 -12.72 -5.07
CA ASP A 603 -22.39 -11.78 -5.80
C ASP A 603 -21.12 -12.46 -6.34
N ILE A 604 -20.70 -13.54 -5.69
CA ILE A 604 -19.48 -14.31 -6.01
C ILE A 604 -19.80 -15.81 -5.93
N ALA A 605 -19.35 -16.59 -6.92
CA ALA A 605 -19.42 -18.04 -6.90
C ALA A 605 -18.03 -18.66 -6.98
N PHE A 606 -17.64 -19.41 -5.95
CA PHE A 606 -16.42 -20.22 -5.97
C PHE A 606 -16.74 -21.61 -6.50
N VAL A 607 -16.12 -22.01 -7.62
CA VAL A 607 -16.27 -23.36 -8.18
C VAL A 607 -15.00 -24.15 -7.89
N ILE A 608 -15.11 -25.07 -6.94
CA ILE A 608 -14.00 -25.87 -6.44
C ILE A 608 -14.03 -27.23 -7.14
N ALA A 609 -13.02 -27.47 -7.97
CA ALA A 609 -12.84 -28.72 -8.69
C ALA A 609 -11.53 -29.38 -8.25
N VAL A 610 -11.59 -30.67 -7.97
CA VAL A 610 -10.44 -31.49 -7.52
C VAL A 610 -10.26 -32.68 -8.45
N PRO A 611 -9.09 -33.35 -8.46
CA PRO A 611 -8.88 -34.50 -9.31
C PRO A 611 -9.79 -35.66 -8.87
N THR A 612 -10.66 -36.13 -9.76
CA THR A 612 -11.48 -37.33 -9.55
C THR A 612 -11.42 -38.23 -10.77
N THR A 613 -11.78 -39.50 -10.60
CA THR A 613 -11.73 -40.51 -11.67
C THR A 613 -12.78 -40.30 -12.76
N LEU A 614 -13.85 -39.56 -12.46
CA LEU A 614 -15.05 -39.45 -13.30
C LEU A 614 -15.14 -38.13 -14.07
N VAL A 615 -14.25 -37.17 -13.79
CA VAL A 615 -14.35 -35.81 -14.31
C VAL A 615 -13.16 -35.49 -15.20
N ASP A 616 -13.44 -35.16 -16.46
CA ASP A 616 -12.46 -34.48 -17.31
C ASP A 616 -12.37 -33.01 -16.87
N PRO A 617 -11.20 -32.54 -16.39
CA PRO A 617 -11.00 -31.14 -16.01
C PRO A 617 -11.35 -30.15 -17.11
N ALA A 618 -11.17 -30.54 -18.38
CA ALA A 618 -11.50 -29.68 -19.51
C ALA A 618 -13.01 -29.46 -19.65
N HIS A 619 -13.83 -30.49 -19.39
CA HIS A 619 -15.28 -30.36 -19.45
C HIS A 619 -15.81 -29.47 -18.33
N VAL A 620 -15.35 -29.66 -17.08
CA VAL A 620 -15.75 -28.78 -15.97
C VAL A 620 -15.30 -27.35 -16.20
N ALA A 621 -14.08 -27.13 -16.70
CA ALA A 621 -13.62 -25.78 -17.04
C ALA A 621 -14.50 -25.11 -18.10
N ASN A 622 -14.94 -25.83 -19.14
CA ASN A 622 -15.87 -25.29 -20.13
C ASN A 622 -17.24 -24.96 -19.53
N GLU A 623 -17.74 -25.76 -18.58
CA GLU A 623 -18.98 -25.44 -17.86
C GLU A 623 -18.82 -24.21 -16.95
N ILE A 624 -17.66 -24.02 -16.31
CA ILE A 624 -17.34 -22.80 -15.55
C ILE A 624 -17.31 -21.58 -16.49
N VAL A 625 -16.70 -21.70 -17.68
CA VAL A 625 -16.70 -20.63 -18.69
C VAL A 625 -18.13 -20.30 -19.13
N ARG A 626 -18.97 -21.32 -19.37
CA ARG A 626 -20.39 -21.14 -19.69
C ARG A 626 -21.12 -20.44 -18.55
N PHE A 627 -20.89 -20.85 -17.31
CA PHE A 627 -21.49 -20.26 -16.13
C PHE A 627 -21.16 -18.77 -16.03
N SER A 628 -19.88 -18.43 -16.05
CA SER A 628 -19.40 -17.05 -15.99
C SER A 628 -20.00 -16.16 -17.08
N ARG A 629 -20.09 -16.64 -18.33
CA ARG A 629 -20.63 -15.86 -19.45
C ARG A 629 -22.14 -15.63 -19.41
N ASN A 630 -22.88 -16.36 -18.58
CA ASN A 630 -24.33 -16.25 -18.45
C ASN A 630 -24.77 -15.63 -17.11
N THR A 631 -23.84 -15.05 -16.35
CA THR A 631 -24.12 -14.29 -15.13
C THR A 631 -23.45 -12.92 -15.17
N GLU A 632 -24.03 -11.94 -14.48
CA GLU A 632 -23.36 -10.65 -14.24
C GLU A 632 -22.50 -10.65 -12.96
N LYS A 633 -22.52 -11.77 -12.24
CA LYS A 633 -21.82 -11.99 -10.97
C LYS A 633 -20.44 -12.61 -11.22
N MET A 634 -19.58 -12.54 -10.20
CA MET A 634 -18.23 -13.05 -10.33
C MET A 634 -18.20 -14.57 -10.17
N VAL A 635 -17.49 -15.27 -11.05
CA VAL A 635 -17.22 -16.72 -10.92
C VAL A 635 -15.72 -16.91 -10.76
N VAL A 636 -15.32 -17.57 -9.67
CA VAL A 636 -13.92 -17.86 -9.33
C VAL A 636 -13.70 -19.36 -9.42
N GLY A 637 -12.84 -19.80 -10.34
CA GLY A 637 -12.38 -21.17 -10.41
C GLY A 637 -11.38 -21.48 -9.30
N CYS A 638 -11.53 -22.64 -8.67
CA CYS A 638 -10.56 -23.21 -7.76
C CYS A 638 -10.26 -24.62 -8.27
N MET A 639 -9.49 -24.70 -9.35
CA MET A 639 -9.07 -25.95 -9.97
C MET A 639 -7.84 -26.48 -9.21
N LEU A 640 -8.09 -27.19 -8.11
CA LEU A 640 -7.08 -27.64 -7.16
C LEU A 640 -6.43 -28.93 -7.66
N GLY A 641 -5.10 -28.99 -7.71
CA GLY A 641 -4.35 -30.17 -8.12
C GLY A 641 -3.15 -29.85 -9.02
N GLY A 642 -2.41 -30.88 -9.41
CA GLY A 642 -1.22 -30.75 -10.27
C GLY A 642 -1.52 -30.98 -11.75
N ASP A 643 -0.63 -31.73 -12.42
CA ASP A 643 -0.70 -31.99 -13.87
C ASP A 643 -2.06 -32.51 -14.35
N SER A 644 -2.78 -33.28 -13.53
CA SER A 644 -4.08 -33.87 -13.86
C SER A 644 -5.19 -32.85 -14.10
N ILE A 645 -5.07 -31.61 -13.58
CA ILE A 645 -6.09 -30.55 -13.70
C ILE A 645 -5.66 -29.45 -14.69
N ARG A 646 -4.42 -29.50 -15.21
CA ARG A 646 -3.80 -28.46 -16.04
C ARG A 646 -4.55 -28.12 -17.32
N SER A 647 -5.25 -29.09 -17.92
CA SER A 647 -6.10 -28.83 -19.09
C SER A 647 -7.22 -27.84 -18.78
N GLY A 648 -7.88 -28.00 -17.62
CA GLY A 648 -8.91 -27.09 -17.15
C GLY A 648 -8.36 -25.69 -16.82
N LEU A 649 -7.20 -25.64 -16.14
CA LEU A 649 -6.50 -24.37 -15.83
C LEU A 649 -6.26 -23.53 -17.10
N ARG A 650 -5.74 -24.16 -18.16
CA ARG A 650 -5.48 -23.48 -19.44
C ARG A 650 -6.76 -22.94 -20.09
N ILE A 651 -7.87 -23.66 -20.00
CA ILE A 651 -9.16 -23.22 -20.56
C ILE A 651 -9.69 -22.01 -19.81
N LEU A 652 -9.65 -22.03 -18.47
CA LEU A 652 -10.08 -20.89 -17.65
C LEU A 652 -9.21 -19.65 -17.91
N ARG A 653 -7.89 -19.80 -17.87
CA ARG A 653 -6.94 -18.70 -18.17
C ARG A 653 -7.13 -18.15 -19.59
N GLY A 654 -7.21 -19.02 -20.59
CA GLY A 654 -7.46 -18.62 -21.99
C GLY A 654 -8.80 -17.92 -22.20
N SER A 655 -9.79 -18.22 -21.34
CA SER A 655 -11.10 -17.58 -21.34
C SER A 655 -11.21 -16.41 -20.35
N ARG A 656 -10.10 -16.03 -19.69
CA ARG A 656 -10.01 -14.95 -18.70
C ARG A 656 -10.96 -15.13 -17.51
N ILE A 657 -11.20 -16.37 -17.10
CA ILE A 657 -11.90 -16.69 -15.87
C ILE A 657 -10.85 -16.80 -14.76
N PRO A 658 -11.01 -16.11 -13.62
CA PRO A 658 -10.02 -16.16 -12.57
C PRO A 658 -9.95 -17.57 -11.98
N ASN A 659 -8.73 -18.04 -11.73
CA ASN A 659 -8.54 -19.36 -11.18
C ASN A 659 -7.37 -19.43 -10.19
N PHE A 660 -7.56 -20.22 -9.13
CA PHE A 660 -6.54 -20.48 -8.10
C PHE A 660 -6.23 -21.97 -7.98
N GLU A 661 -4.95 -22.27 -7.74
CA GLU A 661 -4.46 -23.63 -7.45
C GLU A 661 -4.52 -23.95 -5.95
N GLU A 662 -4.59 -22.93 -5.10
CA GLU A 662 -4.75 -23.02 -3.65
C GLU A 662 -6.05 -22.33 -3.23
N LEU A 663 -6.86 -23.04 -2.43
CA LEU A 663 -8.20 -22.56 -2.08
C LEU A 663 -8.12 -21.31 -1.19
N GLU A 664 -7.20 -21.29 -0.23
CA GLU A 664 -7.01 -20.15 0.66
C GLU A 664 -6.68 -18.86 -0.12
N ASP A 665 -5.82 -18.97 -1.13
CA ASP A 665 -5.42 -17.84 -1.96
C ASP A 665 -6.61 -17.20 -2.69
N ALA A 666 -7.61 -18.00 -3.10
CA ALA A 666 -8.82 -17.50 -3.74
C ALA A 666 -9.65 -16.61 -2.79
N PHE A 667 -9.94 -17.12 -1.59
CA PHE A 667 -10.70 -16.38 -0.58
C PHE A 667 -9.94 -15.15 -0.08
N LYS A 668 -8.63 -15.29 0.16
CA LYS A 668 -7.74 -14.19 0.54
C LYS A 668 -7.71 -13.08 -0.51
N ALA A 669 -7.62 -13.43 -1.79
CA ALA A 669 -7.61 -12.47 -2.88
C ALA A 669 -8.96 -11.73 -2.99
N VAL A 670 -10.08 -12.45 -2.94
CA VAL A 670 -11.42 -11.85 -2.95
C VAL A 670 -11.64 -10.95 -1.73
N GLY A 671 -11.29 -11.43 -0.53
CA GLY A 671 -11.42 -10.67 0.72
C GLY A 671 -10.62 -9.36 0.69
N GLY A 672 -9.38 -9.40 0.21
CA GLY A 672 -8.55 -8.20 0.07
C GLY A 672 -9.14 -7.14 -0.88
N ILE A 673 -9.85 -7.57 -1.94
CA ILE A 673 -10.57 -6.64 -2.82
C ILE A 673 -11.78 -6.03 -2.11
N LEU A 674 -12.55 -6.85 -1.39
CA LEU A 674 -13.74 -6.42 -0.65
C LEU A 674 -13.42 -5.44 0.48
N GLU A 675 -12.26 -5.61 1.14
CA GLU A 675 -11.76 -4.70 2.19
C GLU A 675 -11.52 -3.29 1.64
N VAL A 676 -10.76 -3.16 0.56
CA VAL A 676 -10.43 -1.85 -0.04
C VAL A 676 -11.66 -1.17 -0.64
N ARG A 677 -12.62 -1.94 -1.14
CA ARG A 677 -13.87 -1.38 -1.68
C ARG A 677 -14.75 -0.76 -0.61
N ALA A 678 -14.81 -1.35 0.59
CA ALA A 678 -15.58 -0.78 1.70
C ALA A 678 -15.13 0.65 2.00
N VAL A 679 -13.81 0.90 1.96
CA VAL A 679 -13.21 2.23 2.15
C VAL A 679 -13.61 3.25 1.06
N ARG A 680 -14.02 2.81 -0.14
CA ARG A 680 -14.42 3.69 -1.25
C ARG A 680 -15.91 4.02 -1.31
N GLN A 681 -16.76 3.20 -0.69
CA GLN A 681 -18.23 3.35 -0.75
C GLN A 681 -18.79 4.11 0.45
N GLU A 682 -17.98 4.34 1.48
CA GLU A 682 -18.22 5.24 2.61
C GLU A 682 -17.64 6.63 2.34
#